data_AF-A0A453AR91-F1
#
_entry.id   AF-A0A453AR91-F1
#
_cell.length_a   1.000
_cell.length_b   1.000
_cell.length_c   1.000
_cell.angle_alpha   90.00
_cell.angle_beta   90.00
_cell.angle_gamma   90.00
#
_symmetry.space_group_name_H-M   'P 1'
#
loop_
_entity.id
_entity.type
_entity.pdbx_description
1 polymer ?
#
loop_
_entity_poly.entity_id
_entity_poly.type
_entity_poly.pdbx_seq_one_letter_code
_entity_poly.pdbx_strand_id
1 'polypeptide(L)'
;MGSSEFTPDTLGVPTHFQNDGSLLYLLTHAFSPPSAAAVGQWLPQHTYSNSVSGYFNCGENVTDDQEIEHHPTSTPHAEALPLMANSPVPGSASEHTTTTFIDTVMMKSDQPNKENKKLDDWHDFSQISAEDEKHKLTPLSQIGFRDPASTGGGQQLTILSIEVFAESRAELRPDPRFDAINVVSLAVEDDGDNTVEVCVLIRGNNDKSQGRRNLDGVIGCSVDVFPEERDLLNHLIDALCSIDPDILVGWEIQLGSLGFLAERAAYLGIGLLKRISRTLPHESKHPPKNLAHESSQVPEASPADDVIMDVSENDWSHTHASGVHVGGRIVLNLWRLMRGEVKLNNYSLEAVADEVLRRKVPLVPNKTLNRWFATGPGRGRHRCIEYVSSRAMLNLEIINQLDLVNRTSELARVFGIDFFSVLSRGSQFRVESMLLRLAHTQNYLAISPGNQQVASQPAMECMPLVMEPESAFYSDPVLVLDFQSLYPSMIIAYNLCYSTCLGKVFPSKSSVLGVSSYSADPHTIADLKNQLILTPNGVLYVQPEVRKGVVPRLLEEILSTRIMVKQAMKKLAPSQKVLQKILNARQLALKLIANVTYGYTAAGFSGRMPCAELADSIVQCGRRTLETAISFVNQHPLWNARVVYGDTDSMFVLLKGRSREEAFRIGKEIASLVTASNPDPVTLKFEKVYHPCFLLTKKRYVGYSYENPEQNEPIFDAKGIETVRRDTCPAVAKMLERSLRIMFEEQDLVKVKSYVERQWTRILSGKVSIQDFIFAKEVRLGTYSARASSLPPAAIVATKAMLSDPRAEPRYAERVPYVVIHGEPGARLVDMVINPYGLLEVGSPYRLNELYYITKQIIPALQRVFGLLGVNLNKWFNEMPRPTRSTLAKRQSALGHGSRDSSSIRLGWNKKPSAKVARIDTYYMSSHCTICGDTVQGSEIFCSHCLKNEAVVATVVAGRTSKLEREIQHLAAVCGHCGGADWIVESGVKCVSLACPVFYERRKIQTELRVVSESAGEAGYYPFCCAEL
;
A
#
# COMPACT_ATOMS: atom_id res chain seq x y z
N MET A 1 39.27 -56.93 28.51
CA MET A 1 38.29 -58.01 28.29
C MET A 1 37.02 -57.35 27.79
N GLY A 2 36.42 -57.69 26.65
CA GLY A 2 36.86 -58.59 25.58
C GLY A 2 36.45 -58.02 24.21
N SER A 3 36.88 -58.66 23.13
CA SER A 3 36.64 -58.27 21.74
C SER A 3 35.21 -58.58 21.26
N SER A 4 34.68 -57.76 20.35
CA SER A 4 33.76 -58.20 19.30
C SER A 4 34.11 -57.47 18.00
N GLU A 5 33.95 -58.16 16.87
CA GLU A 5 34.61 -57.82 15.60
C GLU A 5 33.86 -56.75 14.80
N PHE A 6 34.62 -55.90 14.09
CA PHE A 6 34.08 -55.01 13.06
C PHE A 6 34.02 -55.77 11.73
N THR A 7 32.82 -55.88 11.15
CA THR A 7 32.66 -56.08 9.70
C THR A 7 32.71 -54.71 8.99
N PRO A 8 33.57 -54.52 7.98
CA PRO A 8 33.67 -53.24 7.29
C PRO A 8 32.67 -53.15 6.14
N ASP A 9 31.71 -52.21 6.20
CA ASP A 9 31.14 -51.53 5.02
C ASP A 9 30.13 -50.44 5.43
N THR A 10 30.64 -49.24 5.74
CA THR A 10 30.02 -47.93 5.43
C THR A 10 30.90 -46.79 5.98
N LEU A 11 31.74 -46.20 5.13
CA LEU A 11 32.52 -45.00 5.47
C LEU A 11 31.65 -43.74 5.41
N GLY A 12 30.99 -43.41 6.52
CA GLY A 12 30.46 -42.06 6.75
C GLY A 12 31.56 -41.12 7.25
N VAL A 13 31.86 -40.04 6.52
CA VAL A 13 32.79 -38.99 6.99
C VAL A 13 32.05 -38.06 7.96
N PRO A 14 32.54 -37.86 9.20
CA PRO A 14 31.87 -36.99 10.17
C PRO A 14 32.32 -35.53 10.03
N THR A 15 31.38 -34.59 9.90
CA THR A 15 31.63 -33.17 10.13
C THR A 15 30.49 -32.48 10.89
N HIS A 16 30.85 -31.95 12.07
CA HIS A 16 30.10 -31.07 12.99
C HIS A 16 29.06 -31.66 13.97
N PHE A 17 29.42 -31.53 15.26
CA PHE A 17 28.55 -31.58 16.44
C PHE A 17 27.60 -30.38 16.49
N GLN A 18 26.41 -30.58 17.08
CA GLN A 18 25.59 -29.47 17.59
C GLN A 18 25.90 -29.18 19.06
N ASN A 19 25.62 -27.95 19.51
CA ASN A 19 25.97 -27.46 20.85
C ASN A 19 25.16 -28.09 22.00
N ASP A 20 24.20 -28.97 21.69
CA ASP A 20 23.37 -29.71 22.66
C ASP A 20 23.81 -31.17 22.87
N GLY A 21 24.82 -31.64 22.13
CA GLY A 21 25.32 -33.01 22.21
C GLY A 21 24.57 -34.02 21.32
N SER A 22 23.64 -33.58 20.47
CA SER A 22 22.97 -34.45 19.50
C SER A 22 23.85 -34.78 18.28
N LEU A 23 23.70 -36.00 17.75
CA LEU A 23 24.36 -36.48 16.53
C LEU A 23 23.37 -36.49 15.37
N LEU A 24 23.76 -35.87 14.25
CA LEU A 24 22.95 -35.79 13.04
C LEU A 24 23.51 -36.78 12.00
N TYR A 25 22.79 -37.88 11.77
CA TYR A 25 23.15 -38.87 10.76
C TYR A 25 22.65 -38.43 9.38
N LEU A 26 23.59 -38.09 8.50
CA LEU A 26 23.30 -37.77 7.10
C LEU A 26 23.38 -39.07 6.29
N LEU A 27 22.23 -39.64 5.93
CA LEU A 27 22.18 -40.73 4.94
C LEU A 27 22.61 -40.18 3.58
N THR A 28 23.56 -40.87 2.94
CA THR A 28 24.19 -40.48 1.67
C THR A 28 23.23 -40.53 0.47
N HIS A 29 23.69 -40.06 -0.69
CA HIS A 29 22.97 -40.07 -1.97
C HIS A 29 22.08 -41.31 -2.18
N ALA A 30 20.77 -41.09 -2.22
CA ALA A 30 19.80 -42.10 -2.61
C ALA A 30 19.67 -42.13 -4.14
N PHE A 31 20.31 -43.11 -4.79
CA PHE A 31 20.16 -43.36 -6.24
C PHE A 31 18.80 -43.97 -6.63
N SER A 32 17.92 -44.19 -5.65
CA SER A 32 16.51 -44.58 -5.83
C SER A 32 15.69 -44.09 -4.62
N PRO A 33 14.39 -43.80 -4.76
CA PRO A 33 13.54 -43.40 -3.63
C PRO A 33 13.40 -44.53 -2.61
N PRO A 34 13.20 -44.22 -1.31
CA PRO A 34 13.00 -45.24 -0.28
C PRO A 34 11.76 -46.08 -0.56
N SER A 35 11.80 -47.36 -0.19
CA SER A 35 10.68 -48.28 -0.40
C SER A 35 9.45 -47.86 0.41
N ALA A 36 8.25 -48.21 -0.08
CA ALA A 36 6.99 -47.88 0.59
C ALA A 36 6.92 -48.44 2.03
N ALA A 37 7.63 -49.55 2.32
CA ALA A 37 7.75 -50.11 3.66
C ALA A 37 8.56 -49.21 4.62
N ALA A 38 9.64 -48.58 4.14
CA ALA A 38 10.43 -47.64 4.93
C ALA A 38 9.64 -46.36 5.24
N VAL A 39 8.89 -45.84 4.26
CA VAL A 39 8.00 -44.68 4.45
C VAL A 39 6.85 -45.03 5.42
N GLY A 40 6.30 -46.25 5.35
CA GLY A 40 5.27 -46.73 6.27
C GLY A 40 5.70 -46.80 7.73
N GLN A 41 6.99 -47.00 8.01
CA GLN A 41 7.54 -46.98 9.37
C GLN A 41 7.76 -45.56 9.93
N TRP A 42 7.76 -44.53 9.08
CA TRP A 42 7.94 -43.13 9.49
C TRP A 42 6.63 -42.39 9.79
N LEU A 43 5.48 -43.03 9.53
CA LEU A 43 4.16 -42.54 9.90
C LEU A 43 3.79 -43.04 11.32
N PRO A 44 3.65 -42.16 12.33
CA PRO A 44 3.28 -42.59 13.68
C PRO A 44 1.86 -43.18 13.69
N GLN A 45 1.73 -44.45 14.06
CA GLN A 45 0.43 -45.04 14.35
C GLN A 45 -0.13 -44.46 15.66
N HIS A 46 -1.04 -43.48 15.56
CA HIS A 46 -1.87 -43.06 16.68
C HIS A 46 -3.00 -44.07 16.93
N THR A 47 -2.68 -45.21 17.53
CA THR A 47 -3.68 -46.16 18.04
C THR A 47 -4.22 -45.67 19.39
N TYR A 48 -5.48 -45.25 19.39
CA TYR A 48 -6.22 -44.87 20.61
C TYR A 48 -6.52 -46.07 21.50
N SER A 49 -5.96 -46.09 22.71
CA SER A 49 -6.44 -46.81 23.91
C SER A 49 -5.62 -46.26 25.11
N ASN A 50 -6.08 -46.09 26.35
CA ASN A 50 -7.31 -46.47 27.07
C ASN A 50 -7.68 -45.31 28.04
N SER A 51 -8.91 -45.14 28.51
CA SER A 51 -9.42 -45.96 29.63
C SER A 51 -10.87 -45.60 29.99
N VAL A 52 -11.60 -46.63 30.45
CA VAL A 52 -12.94 -46.52 31.02
C VAL A 52 -12.83 -46.49 32.54
N SER A 53 -13.63 -45.65 33.20
CA SER A 53 -14.13 -45.90 34.55
C SER A 53 -15.66 -45.75 34.52
N GLY A 54 -16.45 -46.69 35.02
CA GLY A 54 -16.18 -48.07 35.44
C GLY A 54 -17.52 -48.75 35.77
N TYR A 55 -17.51 -50.00 36.23
CA TYR A 55 -18.35 -50.54 37.33
C TYR A 55 -18.47 -52.09 37.29
N PHE A 56 -18.46 -52.67 38.49
CA PHE A 56 -18.90 -54.02 38.92
C PHE A 56 -18.11 -55.30 38.58
N ASN A 57 -17.95 -56.09 39.65
CA ASN A 57 -17.37 -57.44 39.75
C ASN A 57 -18.17 -58.53 39.01
N CYS A 58 -17.49 -59.57 38.49
CA CYS A 58 -17.43 -60.94 39.08
C CYS A 58 -16.98 -62.01 38.04
N GLY A 59 -16.36 -63.10 38.54
CA GLY A 59 -16.05 -64.35 37.79
C GLY A 59 -14.72 -64.30 37.02
N GLU A 60 -13.72 -65.14 37.29
CA GLU A 60 -13.64 -66.60 37.01
C GLU A 60 -13.65 -66.92 35.50
N ASN A 61 -12.78 -67.76 34.92
CA ASN A 61 -11.67 -68.58 35.43
C ASN A 61 -10.81 -69.06 34.22
N VAL A 62 -9.51 -69.38 34.43
CA VAL A 62 -8.77 -70.58 33.92
C VAL A 62 -8.79 -70.92 32.40
N THR A 63 -7.73 -71.26 31.65
CA THR A 63 -6.24 -71.35 31.74
C THR A 63 -5.72 -71.72 30.32
N ASP A 64 -4.45 -71.42 29.99
CA ASP A 64 -3.44 -72.28 29.31
C ASP A 64 -3.79 -73.05 27.99
N ASP A 65 -2.87 -73.42 27.08
CA ASP A 65 -1.41 -73.29 26.96
C ASP A 65 -0.97 -73.59 25.50
N GLN A 66 0.29 -73.24 25.13
CA GLN A 66 1.26 -73.99 24.28
C GLN A 66 0.85 -74.58 22.88
N GLU A 67 1.69 -74.85 21.87
CA GLU A 67 3.11 -74.61 21.53
C GLU A 67 3.40 -75.05 20.05
N ILE A 68 4.56 -74.65 19.48
CA ILE A 68 5.47 -75.45 18.58
C ILE A 68 4.92 -76.05 17.23
N GLU A 69 5.63 -76.15 16.09
CA GLU A 69 6.86 -75.57 15.49
C GLU A 69 6.92 -75.92 13.96
N HIS A 70 7.88 -75.30 13.25
CA HIS A 70 8.59 -75.80 12.03
C HIS A 70 7.87 -76.06 10.67
N HIS A 71 8.17 -75.18 9.69
CA HIS A 71 9.04 -75.40 8.48
C HIS A 71 9.07 -76.75 7.69
N PRO A 72 9.58 -76.81 6.42
CA PRO A 72 9.92 -75.76 5.41
C PRO A 72 9.58 -76.09 3.91
N THR A 73 9.94 -75.19 2.96
CA THR A 73 10.33 -75.43 1.52
C THR A 73 9.34 -76.12 0.52
N SER A 74 9.38 -76.00 -0.83
CA SER A 74 9.94 -75.03 -1.82
C SER A 74 9.53 -75.38 -3.29
N THR A 75 8.99 -74.42 -4.07
CA THR A 75 9.10 -74.24 -5.56
C THR A 75 8.70 -75.42 -6.54
N PRO A 76 8.85 -75.34 -7.90
CA PRO A 76 8.07 -74.52 -8.87
C PRO A 76 7.59 -75.28 -10.17
N HIS A 77 7.17 -74.53 -11.24
CA HIS A 77 6.83 -74.92 -12.65
C HIS A 77 5.40 -75.50 -12.93
N ALA A 78 4.77 -75.44 -14.13
CA ALA A 78 4.86 -74.56 -15.33
C ALA A 78 3.67 -74.83 -16.33
N GLU A 79 3.46 -73.92 -17.32
CA GLU A 79 2.79 -74.06 -18.65
C GLU A 79 1.31 -74.55 -18.84
N ALA A 80 0.52 -73.80 -19.65
CA ALA A 80 -0.09 -74.24 -20.95
C ALA A 80 -1.31 -73.39 -21.45
N LEU A 81 -1.48 -73.31 -22.78
CA LEU A 81 -2.60 -72.75 -23.59
C LEU A 81 -3.78 -73.78 -23.76
N PRO A 82 -4.97 -73.54 -24.41
CA PRO A 82 -5.23 -72.69 -25.61
C PRO A 82 -6.66 -72.10 -25.94
N LEU A 83 -6.67 -71.18 -26.92
CA LEU A 83 -7.59 -70.95 -28.10
C LEU A 83 -9.16 -70.93 -28.06
N MET A 84 -9.70 -69.80 -28.59
CA MET A 84 -10.73 -69.62 -29.68
C MET A 84 -12.28 -69.61 -29.46
N ALA A 85 -12.84 -68.40 -29.70
CA ALA A 85 -13.96 -68.02 -30.60
C ALA A 85 -15.43 -68.53 -30.46
N ASN A 86 -16.40 -67.59 -30.32
CA ASN A 86 -17.43 -67.23 -31.33
C ASN A 86 -18.48 -66.20 -30.84
N SER A 87 -19.08 -65.44 -31.77
CA SER A 87 -20.21 -64.47 -31.59
C SER A 87 -21.60 -65.16 -31.81
N PRO A 88 -22.81 -64.53 -31.72
CA PRO A 88 -23.27 -63.35 -32.50
C PRO A 88 -24.35 -62.42 -31.86
N VAL A 89 -24.95 -61.53 -32.68
CA VAL A 89 -25.74 -60.30 -32.36
C VAL A 89 -26.95 -60.12 -33.31
N PRO A 90 -28.19 -59.80 -32.83
CA PRO A 90 -28.98 -58.71 -33.47
C PRO A 90 -30.05 -57.95 -32.61
N GLY A 91 -30.33 -56.69 -32.98
CA GLY A 91 -31.66 -56.01 -32.89
C GLY A 91 -31.91 -55.06 -31.70
N SER A 92 -32.66 -53.93 -31.80
CA SER A 92 -33.32 -53.17 -32.90
C SER A 92 -34.13 -52.00 -32.29
N ALA A 93 -34.44 -50.84 -32.89
CA ALA A 93 -34.05 -50.10 -34.12
C ALA A 93 -34.68 -48.66 -34.08
N SER A 94 -34.56 -47.86 -35.17
CA SER A 94 -35.33 -46.63 -35.53
C SER A 94 -35.03 -45.29 -34.80
N GLU A 95 -34.98 -44.09 -35.45
CA GLU A 95 -34.96 -43.69 -36.89
C GLU A 95 -34.40 -42.24 -37.07
N HIS A 96 -33.69 -42.02 -38.20
CA HIS A 96 -33.58 -40.84 -39.11
C HIS A 96 -33.63 -39.36 -38.61
N THR A 97 -33.02 -38.35 -39.28
CA THR A 97 -32.72 -38.21 -40.73
C THR A 97 -31.60 -37.18 -41.03
N THR A 98 -30.64 -37.53 -41.92
CA THR A 98 -29.96 -36.69 -42.96
C THR A 98 -29.20 -35.36 -42.60
N THR A 99 -28.12 -34.93 -43.27
CA THR A 99 -27.59 -35.27 -44.63
C THR A 99 -26.08 -34.94 -44.80
N THR A 100 -25.31 -35.83 -45.46
CA THR A 100 -24.21 -35.61 -46.47
C THR A 100 -23.07 -34.56 -46.29
N PHE A 101 -21.85 -34.72 -46.83
CA PHE A 101 -20.95 -35.84 -47.23
C PHE A 101 -19.72 -35.25 -48.02
N ILE A 102 -18.60 -36.01 -48.18
CA ILE A 102 -17.63 -35.98 -49.33
C ILE A 102 -16.69 -34.73 -49.39
N ASP A 103 -15.37 -34.76 -49.73
CA ASP A 103 -14.38 -35.75 -50.24
C ASP A 103 -13.00 -35.52 -49.51
N THR A 104 -12.11 -36.49 -49.23
CA THR A 104 -11.21 -37.32 -50.10
C THR A 104 -10.14 -36.47 -50.85
N VAL A 105 -8.82 -36.70 -50.73
CA VAL A 105 -8.01 -37.56 -51.64
C VAL A 105 -6.51 -37.64 -51.21
N MET A 106 -5.96 -38.88 -51.22
CA MET A 106 -4.55 -39.36 -51.40
C MET A 106 -3.36 -38.76 -50.61
N MET A 107 -2.48 -39.54 -49.93
CA MET A 107 -1.65 -40.72 -50.30
C MET A 107 -0.41 -40.44 -51.19
N LYS A 108 0.78 -40.50 -50.59
CA LYS A 108 1.91 -41.33 -51.06
C LYS A 108 3.01 -41.53 -50.01
N SER A 109 3.76 -42.61 -50.18
CA SER A 109 4.84 -43.12 -49.31
C SER A 109 6.19 -42.45 -49.55
N ASP A 110 7.13 -42.57 -48.60
CA ASP A 110 8.33 -43.41 -48.78
C ASP A 110 9.17 -43.52 -47.48
N GLN A 111 9.96 -44.60 -47.40
CA GLN A 111 10.89 -44.99 -46.33
C GLN A 111 12.25 -45.36 -46.99
N PRO A 112 13.35 -45.65 -46.27
CA PRO A 112 13.76 -45.30 -44.90
C PRO A 112 15.23 -44.79 -44.84
N ASN A 113 15.72 -44.36 -43.65
CA ASN A 113 16.89 -45.02 -43.01
C ASN A 113 17.27 -44.46 -41.64
N LYS A 114 17.92 -45.31 -40.84
CA LYS A 114 18.42 -45.03 -39.48
C LYS A 114 19.72 -44.24 -39.51
N GLU A 115 19.93 -43.38 -38.51
CA GLU A 115 21.19 -43.42 -37.75
C GLU A 115 20.96 -43.00 -36.29
N ASN A 116 21.54 -43.76 -35.35
CA ASN A 116 21.32 -43.56 -33.91
C ASN A 116 22.33 -42.54 -33.36
N LYS A 117 21.84 -41.45 -32.75
CA LYS A 117 22.55 -40.79 -31.66
C LYS A 117 21.64 -40.79 -30.43
N LYS A 118 22.09 -41.47 -29.37
CA LYS A 118 21.49 -41.33 -28.04
C LYS A 118 21.71 -39.90 -27.56
N LEU A 119 20.62 -39.20 -27.26
CA LEU A 119 20.64 -37.97 -26.47
C LEU A 119 20.01 -38.32 -25.12
N ASP A 120 20.67 -37.96 -24.02
CA ASP A 120 20.10 -38.14 -22.68
C ASP A 120 19.04 -37.05 -22.43
N ASP A 121 17.79 -37.38 -22.72
CA ASP A 121 16.62 -36.52 -22.52
C ASP A 121 16.32 -36.34 -21.02
N TRP A 122 16.99 -35.38 -20.39
CA TRP A 122 16.50 -34.78 -19.15
C TRP A 122 15.28 -33.92 -19.49
N HIS A 123 14.08 -34.45 -19.25
CA HIS A 123 12.83 -33.74 -19.56
C HIS A 123 12.69 -32.45 -18.74
N ASP A 124 12.76 -31.31 -19.45
CA ASP A 124 12.70 -29.97 -18.87
C ASP A 124 11.24 -29.54 -18.68
N PHE A 125 10.83 -29.34 -17.42
CA PHE A 125 9.50 -28.84 -17.06
C PHE A 125 9.62 -27.42 -16.48
N SER A 126 9.50 -26.39 -17.33
CA SER A 126 9.24 -25.03 -16.84
C SER A 126 7.79 -24.92 -16.37
N GLN A 127 7.59 -24.36 -15.19
CA GLN A 127 6.26 -24.09 -14.62
C GLN A 127 5.71 -22.70 -15.01
N ILE A 128 6.42 -21.97 -15.88
CA ILE A 128 6.17 -20.53 -16.15
C ILE A 128 5.74 -20.28 -17.61
N SER A 129 6.10 -21.19 -18.53
CA SER A 129 5.66 -21.15 -19.94
C SER A 129 4.16 -21.44 -20.08
N ALA A 130 3.45 -20.59 -20.83
CA ALA A 130 2.13 -20.92 -21.34
C ALA A 130 2.22 -21.95 -22.48
N GLU A 131 1.21 -22.81 -22.61
CA GLU A 131 1.20 -23.99 -23.47
C GLU A 131 1.41 -23.66 -24.96
N ASP A 132 2.39 -24.30 -25.60
CA ASP A 132 2.38 -24.53 -27.05
C ASP A 132 1.49 -25.76 -27.33
N GLU A 133 0.53 -25.64 -28.26
CA GLU A 133 -0.53 -26.65 -28.54
C GLU A 133 -0.04 -28.04 -29.02
N LYS A 134 1.28 -28.28 -29.03
CA LYS A 134 1.89 -29.52 -29.52
C LYS A 134 2.97 -30.03 -28.58
N HIS A 135 2.58 -30.55 -27.40
CA HIS A 135 2.83 -31.93 -26.96
C HIS A 135 2.59 -32.15 -25.45
N LYS A 136 1.94 -33.29 -25.14
CA LYS A 136 1.76 -33.95 -23.83
C LYS A 136 0.72 -33.32 -22.87
N LEU A 137 -0.01 -34.22 -22.21
CA LEU A 137 -1.04 -33.94 -21.22
C LEU A 137 -0.42 -33.37 -19.93
N THR A 138 -1.06 -32.35 -19.37
CA THR A 138 -0.80 -31.81 -18.03
C THR A 138 -0.90 -32.94 -16.99
N PRO A 139 -0.02 -33.02 -15.98
CA PRO A 139 -0.13 -34.02 -14.91
C PRO A 139 -1.49 -33.95 -14.21
N LEU A 140 -2.06 -35.10 -13.82
CA LEU A 140 -3.39 -35.20 -13.20
C LEU A 140 -3.55 -34.34 -11.93
N SER A 141 -2.47 -34.02 -11.22
CA SER A 141 -2.45 -33.10 -10.07
C SER A 141 -2.66 -31.63 -10.42
N GLN A 142 -2.64 -31.25 -11.70
CA GLN A 142 -2.85 -29.88 -12.19
C GLN A 142 -4.17 -29.68 -12.95
N ILE A 143 -4.91 -30.76 -13.24
CA ILE A 143 -6.18 -30.71 -13.99
C ILE A 143 -7.35 -30.20 -13.12
N GLY A 144 -7.18 -30.15 -11.79
CA GLY A 144 -8.24 -29.83 -10.81
C GLY A 144 -8.76 -28.40 -10.78
N PHE A 145 -8.10 -27.43 -11.45
CA PHE A 145 -8.57 -26.05 -11.55
C PHE A 145 -8.41 -25.52 -12.98
N ARG A 146 -9.44 -25.71 -13.81
CA ARG A 146 -9.65 -24.82 -14.95
C ARG A 146 -10.00 -23.44 -14.40
N ASP A 147 -8.99 -22.58 -14.31
CA ASP A 147 -9.11 -21.20 -13.83
C ASP A 147 -10.21 -20.46 -14.60
N PRO A 148 -11.33 -20.05 -13.97
CA PRO A 148 -12.40 -19.34 -14.66
C PRO A 148 -11.88 -18.07 -15.35
N ALA A 149 -10.86 -17.42 -14.79
CA ALA A 149 -10.22 -16.24 -15.36
C ALA A 149 -9.40 -16.51 -16.63
N SER A 150 -8.93 -17.74 -16.84
CA SER A 150 -8.35 -18.17 -18.12
C SER A 150 -9.40 -18.19 -19.24
N THR A 151 -10.67 -18.41 -18.90
CA THR A 151 -11.84 -18.28 -19.80
C THR A 151 -12.54 -16.92 -19.72
N GLY A 152 -12.06 -16.00 -18.89
CA GLY A 152 -12.60 -14.64 -18.72
C GLY A 152 -13.73 -14.48 -17.69
N GLY A 153 -14.03 -15.51 -16.89
CA GLY A 153 -14.91 -15.41 -15.72
C GLY A 153 -14.21 -14.87 -14.47
N GLY A 154 -14.99 -14.42 -13.49
CA GLY A 154 -14.49 -13.98 -12.19
C GLY A 154 -13.86 -15.11 -11.36
N GLN A 155 -13.16 -14.74 -10.30
CA GLN A 155 -12.52 -15.63 -9.31
C GLN A 155 -13.53 -16.43 -8.47
N GLN A 156 -14.83 -16.12 -8.54
CA GLN A 156 -15.89 -16.72 -7.73
C GLN A 156 -15.66 -16.53 -6.22
N LEU A 157 -15.27 -15.31 -5.82
CA LEU A 157 -15.05 -14.92 -4.43
C LEU A 157 -16.18 -14.01 -3.94
N THR A 158 -16.65 -14.24 -2.73
CA THR A 158 -17.61 -13.36 -2.03
C THR A 158 -16.86 -12.36 -1.16
N ILE A 159 -17.07 -11.07 -1.41
CA ILE A 159 -16.47 -9.95 -0.68
C ILE A 159 -17.56 -9.26 0.14
N LEU A 160 -17.35 -9.10 1.44
CA LEU A 160 -18.27 -8.43 2.34
C LEU A 160 -17.60 -7.25 3.06
N SER A 161 -18.13 -6.05 2.82
CA SER A 161 -17.72 -4.79 3.41
C SER A 161 -18.58 -4.44 4.64
N ILE A 162 -17.91 -4.16 5.76
CA ILE A 162 -18.56 -3.83 7.05
C ILE A 162 -18.22 -2.38 7.44
N GLU A 163 -19.24 -1.56 7.59
CA GLU A 163 -19.14 -0.23 8.23
C GLU A 163 -20.15 -0.13 9.39
N VAL A 164 -19.73 0.58 10.45
CA VAL A 164 -20.44 0.59 11.73
C VAL A 164 -20.60 2.02 12.22
N PHE A 165 -21.79 2.32 12.73
CA PHE A 165 -22.07 3.51 13.49
C PHE A 165 -22.56 3.15 14.89
N ALA A 166 -21.84 3.67 15.88
CA ALA A 166 -22.13 3.52 17.30
C ALA A 166 -22.39 4.90 17.93
N GLU A 167 -22.97 4.89 19.12
CA GLU A 167 -23.19 6.09 19.93
C GLU A 167 -21.88 6.86 20.18
N SER A 168 -22.00 8.12 20.57
CA SER A 168 -20.84 8.89 21.01
C SER A 168 -21.20 9.92 22.07
N ARG A 169 -20.37 10.00 23.11
CA ARG A 169 -20.48 10.97 24.20
C ARG A 169 -20.02 12.36 23.71
N ALA A 170 -20.97 13.07 23.10
CA ALA A 170 -20.76 14.36 22.43
C ALA A 170 -19.71 14.26 21.29
N GLU A 171 -18.62 15.03 21.36
CA GLU A 171 -17.59 15.10 20.30
C GLU A 171 -16.54 13.97 20.39
N LEU A 172 -16.56 13.14 21.44
CA LEU A 172 -15.65 12.01 21.58
C LEU A 172 -15.91 10.97 20.47
N ARG A 173 -14.88 10.21 20.09
CA ARG A 173 -15.04 9.03 19.23
C ARG A 173 -15.70 7.88 20.03
N PRO A 174 -16.46 6.99 19.37
CA PRO A 174 -17.04 5.82 20.02
C PRO A 174 -15.99 4.93 20.71
N ASP A 175 -16.33 4.51 21.92
CA ASP A 175 -15.55 3.62 22.78
C ASP A 175 -16.42 2.38 23.09
N PRO A 176 -16.04 1.18 22.60
CA PRO A 176 -16.89 0.00 22.69
C PRO A 176 -17.18 -0.48 24.13
N ARG A 177 -16.45 0.04 25.13
CA ARG A 177 -16.78 -0.14 26.55
C ARG A 177 -18.12 0.47 26.94
N PHE A 178 -18.44 1.63 26.39
CA PHE A 178 -19.52 2.50 26.88
C PHE A 178 -20.59 2.79 25.82
N ASP A 179 -20.17 2.98 24.57
CA ASP A 179 -21.03 3.49 23.51
C ASP A 179 -21.62 2.33 22.69
N ALA A 180 -22.95 2.27 22.58
CA ALA A 180 -23.68 1.14 21.99
C ALA A 180 -23.71 1.17 20.45
N ILE A 181 -23.86 0.00 19.82
CA ILE A 181 -24.07 -0.13 18.37
C ILE A 181 -25.46 0.40 17.99
N ASN A 182 -25.52 1.28 16.97
CA ASN A 182 -26.76 1.82 16.44
C ASN A 182 -27.08 1.30 15.04
N VAL A 183 -26.08 1.23 14.16
CA VAL A 183 -26.20 0.74 12.78
C VAL A 183 -24.97 -0.10 12.41
N VAL A 184 -25.20 -1.26 11.81
CA VAL A 184 -24.19 -2.05 11.10
C VAL A 184 -24.66 -2.18 9.65
N SER A 185 -23.83 -1.77 8.70
CA SER A 185 -24.09 -2.01 7.27
C SER A 185 -23.15 -3.08 6.76
N LEU A 186 -23.73 -4.06 6.07
CA LEU A 186 -23.06 -5.13 5.34
C LEU A 186 -23.35 -4.89 3.86
N ALA A 187 -22.31 -4.68 3.05
CA ALA A 187 -22.42 -4.66 1.60
C ALA A 187 -21.70 -5.89 1.05
N VAL A 188 -22.41 -6.75 0.33
CA VAL A 188 -21.95 -8.03 -0.20
C VAL A 188 -21.84 -7.92 -1.71
N GLU A 189 -20.74 -8.41 -2.26
CA GLU A 189 -20.49 -8.49 -3.70
C GLU A 189 -19.86 -9.84 -4.03
N ASP A 190 -20.49 -10.57 -4.95
CA ASP A 190 -19.95 -11.79 -5.53
C ASP A 190 -19.27 -11.46 -6.85
N ASP A 191 -18.00 -11.85 -7.03
CA ASP A 191 -17.20 -11.50 -8.23
C ASP A 191 -17.75 -12.10 -9.55
N GLY A 192 -18.84 -12.89 -9.49
CA GLY A 192 -19.61 -13.33 -10.65
C GLY A 192 -20.74 -12.39 -11.08
N ASP A 193 -21.32 -11.62 -10.15
CA ASP A 193 -22.50 -10.78 -10.36
C ASP A 193 -22.22 -9.33 -9.95
N ASN A 194 -22.37 -8.39 -10.89
CA ASN A 194 -22.13 -6.95 -10.67
C ASN A 194 -23.15 -6.26 -9.73
N THR A 195 -23.92 -7.02 -8.94
CA THR A 195 -24.96 -6.54 -8.03
C THR A 195 -24.47 -6.59 -6.59
N VAL A 196 -24.28 -5.40 -5.99
CA VAL A 196 -23.98 -5.29 -4.56
C VAL A 196 -25.28 -5.39 -3.76
N GLU A 197 -25.43 -6.42 -2.94
CA GLU A 197 -26.52 -6.52 -1.98
C GLU A 197 -26.16 -5.78 -0.69
N VAL A 198 -27.09 -5.00 -0.13
CA VAL A 198 -26.86 -4.23 1.10
C VAL A 198 -27.87 -4.63 2.16
N CYS A 199 -27.38 -5.12 3.30
CA CYS A 199 -28.13 -5.42 4.50
C CYS A 199 -27.73 -4.47 5.64
N VAL A 200 -28.72 -3.91 6.34
CA VAL A 200 -28.51 -2.98 7.45
C VAL A 200 -29.18 -3.51 8.71
N LEU A 201 -28.39 -3.73 9.75
CA LEU A 201 -28.86 -4.10 11.08
C LEU A 201 -28.91 -2.85 11.97
N ILE A 202 -30.06 -2.59 12.59
CA ILE A 202 -30.32 -1.36 13.35
C ILE A 202 -30.76 -1.69 14.78
N ARG A 203 -30.21 -0.98 15.77
CA ARG A 203 -30.74 -1.03 17.13
C ARG A 203 -31.93 -0.07 17.28
N GLY A 204 -33.10 -0.58 17.67
CA GLY A 204 -34.27 0.25 17.94
C GLY A 204 -35.52 -0.55 18.30
N ASN A 205 -36.47 0.13 18.95
CA ASN A 205 -37.77 -0.44 19.27
C ASN A 205 -38.74 -0.23 18.11
N ASN A 206 -38.91 -1.25 17.26
CA ASN A 206 -40.07 -1.37 16.40
C ASN A 206 -41.09 -2.29 17.06
N ASP A 207 -42.36 -1.87 17.05
CA ASP A 207 -43.46 -2.67 17.53
C ASP A 207 -43.63 -3.90 16.60
N LYS A 208 -43.65 -5.12 17.14
CA LYS A 208 -43.58 -6.38 16.37
C LYS A 208 -44.83 -6.65 15.49
N SER A 209 -45.77 -5.71 15.47
CA SER A 209 -47.11 -5.81 14.89
C SER A 209 -47.24 -5.31 13.44
N GLN A 210 -46.21 -4.67 12.87
CA GLN A 210 -46.26 -4.12 11.50
C GLN A 210 -45.15 -4.69 10.60
N GLY A 211 -45.53 -5.55 9.66
CA GLY A 211 -44.59 -6.34 8.86
C GLY A 211 -43.84 -5.59 7.75
N ARG A 212 -42.56 -5.94 7.58
CA ARG A 212 -41.70 -5.84 6.36
C ARG A 212 -41.65 -4.52 5.56
N ARG A 213 -42.25 -3.41 5.99
CA ARG A 213 -42.05 -2.10 5.35
C ARG A 213 -40.89 -1.36 6.01
N ASN A 214 -39.91 -0.94 5.23
CA ASN A 214 -38.81 -0.10 5.69
C ASN A 214 -39.35 1.26 6.14
N LEU A 215 -39.53 1.43 7.46
CA LEU A 215 -40.06 2.66 8.07
C LEU A 215 -39.12 3.87 7.93
N ASP A 216 -37.85 3.62 7.63
CA ASP A 216 -36.87 4.67 7.33
C ASP A 216 -36.86 5.06 5.83
N GLY A 217 -37.57 4.34 4.97
CA GLY A 217 -37.72 4.71 3.55
C GLY A 217 -36.44 4.62 2.71
N VAL A 218 -35.42 3.90 3.19
CA VAL A 218 -34.16 3.70 2.46
C VAL A 218 -34.39 2.73 1.29
N ILE A 219 -33.91 3.10 0.11
CA ILE A 219 -34.06 2.34 -1.14
C ILE A 219 -32.77 1.54 -1.40
N GLY A 220 -32.89 0.31 -1.88
CA GLY A 220 -31.74 -0.51 -2.30
C GLY A 220 -31.03 -1.28 -1.18
N CYS A 221 -31.58 -1.30 0.04
CA CYS A 221 -31.09 -2.16 1.12
C CYS A 221 -32.22 -2.88 1.86
N SER A 222 -31.91 -4.06 2.42
CA SER A 222 -32.72 -4.68 3.47
C SER A 222 -32.38 -4.02 4.82
N VAL A 223 -33.39 -3.88 5.68
CA VAL A 223 -33.24 -3.22 6.99
C VAL A 223 -33.93 -4.05 8.06
N ASP A 224 -33.15 -4.61 8.97
CA ASP A 224 -33.61 -5.39 10.10
C ASP A 224 -33.36 -4.66 11.42
N VAL A 225 -34.36 -4.68 12.32
CA VAL A 225 -34.40 -3.82 13.51
C VAL A 225 -34.50 -4.68 14.78
N PHE A 226 -33.56 -4.49 15.69
CA PHE A 226 -33.38 -5.30 16.90
C PHE A 226 -33.48 -4.41 18.16
N PRO A 227 -34.18 -4.83 19.22
CA PRO A 227 -34.27 -4.05 20.45
C PRO A 227 -32.96 -4.03 21.25
N GLU A 228 -32.23 -5.16 21.27
CA GLU A 228 -31.00 -5.33 22.05
C GLU A 228 -29.76 -5.53 21.16
N GLU A 229 -28.60 -5.06 21.62
CA GLU A 229 -27.31 -5.28 20.93
C GLU A 229 -26.93 -6.76 20.83
N ARG A 230 -27.35 -7.58 21.80
CA ARG A 230 -27.08 -9.04 21.80
C ARG A 230 -27.81 -9.74 20.67
N ASP A 231 -29.07 -9.39 20.43
CA ASP A 231 -29.86 -9.92 19.31
C ASP A 231 -29.25 -9.51 17.96
N LEU A 232 -28.87 -8.22 17.83
CA LEU A 232 -28.20 -7.68 16.65
C LEU A 232 -26.88 -8.42 16.36
N LEU A 233 -26.05 -8.64 17.38
CA LEU A 233 -24.76 -9.34 17.23
C LEU A 233 -24.92 -10.83 16.94
N ASN A 234 -25.92 -11.51 17.52
CA ASN A 234 -26.23 -12.89 17.17
C ASN A 234 -26.70 -12.99 15.71
N HIS A 235 -27.62 -12.13 15.28
CA HIS A 235 -28.08 -12.11 13.89
C HIS A 235 -26.96 -11.74 12.91
N LEU A 236 -26.04 -10.85 13.28
CA LEU A 236 -24.83 -10.56 12.50
C LEU A 236 -23.96 -11.81 12.32
N ILE A 237 -23.78 -12.61 13.38
CA ILE A 237 -23.05 -13.88 13.31
C ILE A 237 -23.75 -14.85 12.35
N ASP A 238 -25.06 -15.03 12.51
CA ASP A 238 -25.85 -15.95 11.69
C ASP A 238 -25.84 -15.51 10.21
N ALA A 239 -25.94 -14.21 9.93
CA ALA A 239 -25.83 -13.64 8.58
C ALA A 239 -24.44 -13.85 7.98
N LEU A 240 -23.35 -13.58 8.73
CA LEU A 240 -21.98 -13.81 8.27
C LEU A 240 -21.69 -15.30 8.02
N CYS A 241 -22.25 -16.21 8.82
CA CYS A 241 -22.14 -17.65 8.60
C CYS A 241 -23.03 -18.14 7.44
N SER A 242 -24.15 -17.49 7.16
CA SER A 242 -25.05 -17.86 6.06
C SER A 242 -24.62 -17.31 4.69
N ILE A 243 -24.01 -16.12 4.65
CA ILE A 243 -23.40 -15.54 3.45
C ILE A 243 -22.05 -16.21 3.17
N ASP A 244 -21.36 -16.63 4.23
CA ASP A 244 -20.02 -17.25 4.22
C ASP A 244 -18.98 -16.52 3.36
N PRO A 245 -18.73 -15.21 3.54
CA PRO A 245 -17.81 -14.44 2.69
C PRO A 245 -16.35 -14.87 2.85
N ASP A 246 -15.62 -14.91 1.74
CA ASP A 246 -14.18 -15.21 1.72
C ASP A 246 -13.34 -14.04 2.22
N ILE A 247 -13.74 -12.81 1.84
CA ILE A 247 -13.02 -11.58 2.15
C ILE A 247 -13.92 -10.66 2.98
N LEU A 248 -13.50 -10.40 4.22
CA LEU A 248 -14.06 -9.36 5.08
C LEU A 248 -13.25 -8.07 4.92
N VAL A 249 -13.93 -6.96 4.62
CA VAL A 249 -13.30 -5.68 4.36
C VAL A 249 -13.97 -4.53 5.11
N GLY A 250 -13.23 -3.44 5.34
CA GLY A 250 -13.71 -2.23 5.99
C GLY A 250 -12.68 -1.12 5.84
N TRP A 251 -13.09 0.14 5.99
CA TRP A 251 -12.18 1.26 5.75
C TRP A 251 -11.02 1.27 6.74
N GLU A 252 -11.35 1.15 8.04
CA GLU A 252 -10.43 1.05 9.17
C GLU A 252 -10.95 -0.06 10.12
N ILE A 253 -10.31 -1.23 10.06
CA ILE A 253 -10.79 -2.44 10.76
C ILE A 253 -10.38 -2.51 12.24
N GLN A 254 -9.36 -1.78 12.68
CA GLN A 254 -8.79 -1.96 14.03
C GLN A 254 -9.64 -1.27 15.10
N LEU A 255 -9.96 0.01 14.92
CA LEU A 255 -10.80 0.79 15.84
C LEU A 255 -12.25 0.96 15.38
N GLY A 256 -12.50 0.77 14.08
CA GLY A 256 -13.81 0.82 13.44
C GLY A 256 -14.28 -0.54 12.98
N SER A 257 -15.34 -0.57 12.16
CA SER A 257 -15.82 -1.75 11.43
C SER A 257 -15.84 -3.03 12.31
N LEU A 258 -15.20 -4.11 11.85
CA LEU A 258 -15.15 -5.40 12.54
C LEU A 258 -14.44 -5.36 13.91
N GLY A 259 -13.38 -4.55 14.09
CA GLY A 259 -12.66 -4.43 15.37
C GLY A 259 -13.52 -3.79 16.46
N PHE A 260 -14.27 -2.73 16.11
CA PHE A 260 -15.25 -2.14 17.04
C PHE A 260 -16.31 -3.16 17.47
N LEU A 261 -16.84 -3.94 16.52
CA LEU A 261 -17.83 -4.98 16.80
C LEU A 261 -17.24 -6.09 17.68
N ALA A 262 -15.99 -6.49 17.45
CA ALA A 262 -15.30 -7.51 18.24
C ALA A 262 -15.06 -7.03 19.69
N GLU A 263 -14.53 -5.82 19.88
CA GLU A 263 -14.36 -5.21 21.21
C GLU A 263 -15.73 -5.08 21.92
N ARG A 264 -16.77 -4.56 21.25
CA ARG A 264 -18.10 -4.40 21.85
C ARG A 264 -18.75 -5.74 22.21
N ALA A 265 -18.64 -6.72 21.33
CA ALA A 265 -19.14 -8.07 21.58
C ALA A 265 -18.44 -8.72 22.77
N ALA A 266 -17.13 -8.56 22.92
CA ALA A 266 -16.37 -9.05 24.08
C ALA A 266 -16.89 -8.46 25.40
N TYR A 267 -17.15 -7.14 25.47
CA TYR A 267 -17.76 -6.50 26.65
C TYR A 267 -19.20 -6.98 26.94
N LEU A 268 -19.89 -7.53 25.94
CA LEU A 268 -21.22 -8.14 26.10
C LEU A 268 -21.17 -9.66 26.37
N GLY A 269 -19.98 -10.27 26.45
CA GLY A 269 -19.77 -11.71 26.67
C GLY A 269 -19.86 -12.58 25.41
N ILE A 270 -19.67 -12.00 24.23
CA ILE A 270 -19.79 -12.68 22.92
C ILE A 270 -18.43 -12.68 22.21
N GLY A 271 -17.83 -13.86 22.06
CA GLY A 271 -16.60 -14.06 21.27
C GLY A 271 -16.83 -13.98 19.76
N LEU A 272 -17.11 -12.78 19.24
CA LEU A 272 -17.51 -12.56 17.84
C LEU A 272 -16.57 -13.21 16.82
N LEU A 273 -15.27 -12.91 16.86
CA LEU A 273 -14.28 -13.38 15.88
C LEU A 273 -14.17 -14.90 15.84
N LYS A 274 -14.30 -15.57 16.99
CA LYS A 274 -14.33 -17.04 17.10
C LYS A 274 -15.61 -17.62 16.48
N ARG A 275 -16.77 -16.99 16.70
CA ARG A 275 -18.06 -17.47 16.18
C ARG A 275 -18.26 -17.27 14.68
N ILE A 276 -17.62 -16.27 14.06
CA ILE A 276 -17.67 -16.06 12.61
C ILE A 276 -16.55 -16.78 11.84
N SER A 277 -15.66 -17.49 12.55
CA SER A 277 -14.57 -18.27 11.97
C SER A 277 -15.09 -19.49 11.21
N ARG A 278 -14.44 -19.85 10.10
CA ARG A 278 -14.63 -21.15 9.42
C ARG A 278 -13.85 -22.28 10.11
N THR A 279 -12.90 -21.97 11.01
CA THR A 279 -12.16 -22.98 11.77
C THR A 279 -12.89 -23.31 13.07
N LEU A 280 -12.91 -24.60 13.44
CA LEU A 280 -13.34 -25.03 14.77
C LEU A 280 -12.57 -24.26 15.86
N PRO A 281 -13.20 -23.92 17.00
CA PRO A 281 -12.50 -23.39 18.15
C PRO A 281 -11.43 -24.39 18.58
N HIS A 282 -10.16 -23.98 18.53
CA HIS A 282 -9.09 -24.83 19.05
C HIS A 282 -9.27 -24.89 20.56
N GLU A 283 -9.69 -26.04 21.09
CA GLU A 283 -9.62 -26.28 22.53
C GLU A 283 -8.15 -26.11 22.93
N SER A 284 -7.89 -25.09 23.75
CA SER A 284 -6.57 -24.87 24.33
C SER A 284 -6.33 -26.00 25.33
N LYS A 285 -5.46 -26.96 24.96
CA LYS A 285 -5.04 -28.08 25.82
C LYS A 285 -4.12 -27.62 26.97
N HIS A 286 -4.47 -26.53 27.63
CA HIS A 286 -3.98 -26.22 28.97
C HIS A 286 -4.89 -26.94 29.96
N PRO A 287 -4.36 -27.92 30.73
CA PRO A 287 -5.17 -28.53 31.78
C PRO A 287 -5.61 -27.45 32.77
N PRO A 288 -6.90 -27.41 33.17
CA PRO A 288 -7.36 -26.42 34.13
C PRO A 288 -6.57 -26.58 35.43
N LYS A 289 -6.04 -25.48 35.97
CA LYS A 289 -5.45 -25.49 37.31
C LYS A 289 -6.54 -25.88 38.30
N ASN A 290 -6.32 -26.98 39.03
CA ASN A 290 -7.26 -27.52 40.01
C ASN A 290 -7.73 -26.43 40.99
N LEU A 291 -9.01 -26.07 40.90
CA LEU A 291 -9.75 -25.39 41.96
C LEU A 291 -10.63 -26.44 42.65
N ALA A 292 -10.14 -26.96 43.77
CA ALA A 292 -10.94 -27.78 44.68
C ALA A 292 -11.54 -26.87 45.76
N HIS A 293 -12.85 -27.03 46.02
CA HIS A 293 -13.68 -26.20 46.91
C HIS A 293 -13.85 -24.75 46.39
N GLU A 294 -15.06 -24.18 46.25
CA GLU A 294 -16.30 -24.37 47.03
C GLU A 294 -17.58 -24.01 46.23
N SER A 295 -18.74 -23.99 46.89
CA SER A 295 -20.08 -24.12 46.32
C SER A 295 -20.71 -22.91 45.58
N SER A 296 -21.47 -23.22 44.53
CA SER A 296 -22.78 -22.61 44.19
C SER A 296 -22.88 -21.07 44.08
N GLN A 297 -22.40 -20.51 42.97
CA GLN A 297 -22.87 -19.22 42.45
C GLN A 297 -22.94 -19.24 40.91
N VAL A 298 -23.67 -18.26 40.34
CA VAL A 298 -23.93 -18.07 38.91
C VAL A 298 -22.60 -18.02 38.13
N PRO A 299 -22.49 -18.56 36.89
CA PRO A 299 -21.26 -18.44 36.12
C PRO A 299 -20.92 -16.98 35.87
N GLU A 300 -19.90 -16.48 36.56
CA GLU A 300 -19.32 -15.16 36.28
C GLU A 300 -18.75 -15.15 34.87
N ALA A 301 -18.97 -14.05 34.15
CA ALA A 301 -18.44 -13.88 32.81
C ALA A 301 -16.91 -13.89 32.86
N SER A 302 -16.27 -14.65 31.95
CA SER A 302 -14.83 -14.57 31.71
C SER A 302 -14.42 -13.10 31.53
N PRO A 303 -13.34 -12.62 32.19
CA PRO A 303 -12.96 -11.22 32.11
C PRO A 303 -12.67 -10.84 30.66
N ALA A 304 -13.09 -9.64 30.25
CA ALA A 304 -13.01 -9.19 28.86
C ALA A 304 -11.57 -9.24 28.29
N ASP A 305 -10.56 -9.12 29.15
CA ASP A 305 -9.14 -9.20 28.79
C ASP A 305 -8.77 -10.57 28.16
N ASP A 306 -9.32 -11.69 28.65
CA ASP A 306 -9.06 -13.04 28.10
C ASP A 306 -9.62 -13.21 26.68
N VAL A 307 -10.68 -12.46 26.33
CA VAL A 307 -11.29 -12.48 24.98
C VAL A 307 -10.63 -11.47 24.04
N ILE A 308 -10.04 -10.40 24.59
CA ILE A 308 -9.27 -9.40 23.83
C ILE A 308 -7.89 -9.95 23.43
N MET A 309 -7.32 -10.90 24.18
CA MET A 309 -6.02 -11.51 23.86
C MET A 309 -5.96 -12.20 22.48
N ASP A 310 -7.07 -12.79 21.97
CA ASP A 310 -7.10 -13.39 20.62
C ASP A 310 -6.84 -12.37 19.48
N VAL A 311 -6.93 -11.07 19.77
CA VAL A 311 -6.62 -10.01 18.79
C VAL A 311 -5.12 -9.70 18.75
N SER A 312 -4.31 -10.17 19.71
CA SER A 312 -3.05 -9.51 20.09
C SER A 312 -1.73 -10.26 19.84
N GLU A 313 -1.70 -11.44 19.21
CA GLU A 313 -0.46 -12.25 19.12
C GLU A 313 0.58 -11.77 18.08
N ASN A 314 0.28 -10.78 17.22
CA ASN A 314 1.21 -10.35 16.16
C ASN A 314 1.30 -8.82 16.00
N ASP A 315 2.25 -8.19 16.71
CA ASP A 315 2.65 -6.78 16.55
C ASP A 315 2.86 -6.36 15.08
N TRP A 316 3.45 -7.27 14.29
CA TRP A 316 3.69 -7.02 12.87
C TRP A 316 2.37 -6.85 12.09
N SER A 317 1.34 -7.66 12.40
CA SER A 317 0.02 -7.56 11.76
C SER A 317 -0.68 -6.26 12.13
N HIS A 318 -0.63 -5.85 13.40
CA HIS A 318 -1.17 -4.56 13.87
C HIS A 318 -0.52 -3.35 13.21
N THR A 319 0.77 -3.43 12.95
CA THR A 319 1.54 -2.32 12.36
C THR A 319 1.49 -2.28 10.84
N HIS A 320 1.39 -3.42 10.14
CA HIS A 320 1.55 -3.51 8.68
C HIS A 320 0.37 -4.12 7.91
N ALA A 321 -0.54 -4.85 8.57
CA ALA A 321 -1.67 -5.56 7.95
C ALA A 321 -3.01 -5.19 8.63
N SER A 322 -3.96 -6.13 8.73
CA SER A 322 -5.28 -5.88 9.33
C SER A 322 -5.23 -5.64 10.83
N GLY A 323 -4.39 -6.38 11.58
CA GLY A 323 -4.44 -6.45 13.05
C GLY A 323 -5.60 -7.27 13.62
N VAL A 324 -6.56 -7.67 12.79
CA VAL A 324 -7.70 -8.53 13.16
C VAL A 324 -7.67 -9.78 12.27
N HIS A 325 -7.86 -10.95 12.87
CA HIS A 325 -7.86 -12.24 12.19
C HIS A 325 -9.18 -12.98 12.43
N VAL A 326 -9.64 -13.72 11.42
CA VAL A 326 -10.80 -14.62 11.47
C VAL A 326 -10.37 -15.90 10.75
N GLY A 327 -10.45 -17.05 11.41
CA GLY A 327 -9.97 -18.31 10.84
C GLY A 327 -10.71 -18.67 9.55
N GLY A 328 -9.96 -18.99 8.50
CA GLY A 328 -10.49 -19.34 7.18
C GLY A 328 -11.15 -18.18 6.39
N ARG A 329 -11.08 -16.94 6.86
CA ARG A 329 -11.49 -15.73 6.11
C ARG A 329 -10.33 -14.75 5.97
N ILE A 330 -10.28 -14.03 4.86
CA ILE A 330 -9.26 -12.99 4.61
C ILE A 330 -9.79 -11.66 5.14
N VAL A 331 -9.03 -10.97 6.00
CA VAL A 331 -9.44 -9.69 6.58
C VAL A 331 -8.59 -8.55 6.02
N LEU A 332 -9.20 -7.58 5.33
CA LEU A 332 -8.51 -6.50 4.62
C LEU A 332 -8.81 -5.10 5.20
N ASN A 333 -7.80 -4.43 5.74
CA ASN A 333 -7.92 -3.06 6.24
C ASN A 333 -7.55 -2.05 5.14
N LEU A 334 -8.55 -1.41 4.53
CA LEU A 334 -8.37 -0.72 3.24
C LEU A 334 -7.43 0.49 3.30
N TRP A 335 -7.56 1.38 4.29
CA TRP A 335 -6.72 2.59 4.32
C TRP A 335 -5.21 2.25 4.33
N ARG A 336 -4.84 1.10 4.90
CA ARG A 336 -3.48 0.57 4.92
C ARG A 336 -3.05 0.08 3.55
N LEU A 337 -3.89 -0.70 2.86
CA LEU A 337 -3.62 -1.18 1.49
C LEU A 337 -3.49 0.01 0.52
N MET A 338 -4.35 1.02 0.65
CA MET A 338 -4.31 2.23 -0.17
C MET A 338 -2.99 3.02 -0.06
N ARG A 339 -2.21 2.86 1.03
CA ARG A 339 -0.86 3.45 1.14
C ARG A 339 0.15 2.83 0.17
N GLY A 340 -0.04 1.57 -0.21
CA GLY A 340 0.73 0.89 -1.25
C GLY A 340 0.30 1.30 -2.67
N GLU A 341 -1.02 1.44 -2.87
CA GLU A 341 -1.62 1.72 -4.18
C GLU A 341 -1.46 3.16 -4.65
N VAL A 342 -1.85 4.14 -3.82
CA VAL A 342 -1.93 5.56 -4.21
C VAL A 342 -1.03 6.42 -3.33
N LYS A 343 -0.37 7.43 -3.92
CA LYS A 343 0.61 8.29 -3.22
C LYS A 343 -0.01 9.60 -2.74
N LEU A 344 -0.88 9.53 -1.75
CA LEU A 344 -1.59 10.69 -1.20
C LEU A 344 -0.88 11.34 -0.01
N ASN A 345 -1.26 12.59 0.29
CA ASN A 345 -0.84 13.30 1.51
C ASN A 345 -1.67 12.89 2.73
N ASN A 346 -2.96 12.59 2.53
CA ASN A 346 -3.90 12.08 3.53
C ASN A 346 -4.59 10.83 2.97
N TYR A 347 -4.92 9.87 3.83
CA TYR A 347 -5.53 8.58 3.49
C TYR A 347 -6.87 8.38 4.22
N SER A 348 -7.67 9.45 4.34
CA SER A 348 -9.09 9.31 4.70
C SER A 348 -9.89 8.80 3.49
N LEU A 349 -11.05 8.18 3.74
CA LEU A 349 -11.91 7.64 2.68
C LEU A 349 -12.24 8.70 1.62
N GLU A 350 -12.49 9.93 2.06
CA GLU A 350 -12.86 11.05 1.20
C GLU A 350 -11.70 11.52 0.30
N ALA A 351 -10.46 11.36 0.76
CA ALA A 351 -9.26 11.66 -0.04
C ALA A 351 -8.95 10.55 -1.05
N VAL A 352 -9.21 9.30 -0.71
CA VAL A 352 -8.99 8.16 -1.62
C VAL A 352 -10.10 8.06 -2.65
N ALA A 353 -11.37 8.24 -2.27
CA ALA A 353 -12.50 8.29 -3.21
C ALA A 353 -12.34 9.41 -4.26
N ASP A 354 -11.79 10.56 -3.86
CA ASP A 354 -11.48 11.67 -4.77
C ASP A 354 -10.35 11.36 -5.76
N GLU A 355 -9.35 10.56 -5.36
CA GLU A 355 -8.26 10.19 -6.27
C GLU A 355 -8.61 8.99 -7.16
N VAL A 356 -9.25 7.97 -6.60
CA VAL A 356 -9.53 6.69 -7.26
C VAL A 356 -10.82 6.74 -8.07
N LEU A 357 -11.92 7.22 -7.47
CA LEU A 357 -13.25 7.27 -8.10
C LEU A 357 -13.57 8.64 -8.73
N ARG A 358 -12.73 9.65 -8.51
CA ARG A 358 -12.99 11.06 -8.88
C ARG A 358 -14.31 11.60 -8.31
N ARG A 359 -14.75 11.04 -7.17
CA ARG A 359 -16.01 11.38 -6.49
C ARG A 359 -15.73 12.08 -5.17
N LYS A 360 -16.31 13.28 -4.99
CA LYS A 360 -16.32 13.95 -3.68
C LYS A 360 -17.32 13.24 -2.76
N VAL A 361 -16.89 12.93 -1.54
CA VAL A 361 -17.70 12.26 -0.51
C VAL A 361 -17.73 13.13 0.75
N PRO A 362 -18.89 13.32 1.41
CA PRO A 362 -18.97 14.09 2.64
C PRO A 362 -18.38 13.34 3.84
N LEU A 363 -17.79 14.09 4.78
CA LEU A 363 -17.41 13.61 6.11
C LEU A 363 -18.33 14.25 7.14
N VAL A 364 -19.19 13.46 7.78
CA VAL A 364 -20.16 13.91 8.78
C VAL A 364 -19.68 13.54 10.19
N PRO A 365 -19.61 14.47 11.17
CA PRO A 365 -19.20 14.16 12.53
C PRO A 365 -20.18 13.24 13.27
N ASN A 366 -19.66 12.38 14.16
CA ASN A 366 -20.44 11.39 14.93
C ASN A 366 -21.58 12.02 15.74
N LYS A 367 -21.36 13.20 16.34
CA LYS A 367 -22.42 13.97 17.05
C LYS A 367 -23.60 14.37 16.15
N THR A 368 -23.36 14.59 14.86
CA THR A 368 -24.42 14.87 13.89
C THR A 368 -25.15 13.58 13.52
N LEU A 369 -24.42 12.49 13.26
CA LEU A 369 -24.99 11.16 13.00
C LEU A 369 -25.87 10.67 14.16
N ASN A 370 -25.43 10.84 15.41
CA ASN A 370 -26.20 10.50 16.62
C ASN A 370 -27.53 11.25 16.68
N ARG A 371 -27.50 12.53 16.34
CA ARG A 371 -28.69 13.41 16.35
C ARG A 371 -29.66 13.02 15.24
N TRP A 372 -29.15 12.76 14.04
CA TRP A 372 -29.93 12.22 12.93
C TRP A 372 -30.59 10.89 13.33
N PHE A 373 -29.82 9.94 13.86
CA PHE A 373 -30.32 8.64 14.32
C PHE A 373 -31.41 8.76 15.40
N ALA A 374 -31.17 9.60 16.41
CA ALA A 374 -32.09 9.82 17.54
C ALA A 374 -33.45 10.44 17.15
N THR A 375 -33.59 11.03 15.96
CA THR A 375 -34.90 11.52 15.49
C THR A 375 -35.89 10.43 15.07
N GLY A 376 -35.43 9.19 14.93
CA GLY A 376 -36.28 8.04 14.59
C GLY A 376 -36.68 7.94 13.10
N PRO A 377 -37.53 6.94 12.76
CA PRO A 377 -37.95 6.67 11.39
C PRO A 377 -38.73 7.83 10.77
N GLY A 378 -38.68 7.95 9.45
CA GLY A 378 -39.32 9.02 8.69
C GLY A 378 -38.76 10.44 8.93
N ARG A 379 -37.70 10.60 9.74
CA ARG A 379 -37.02 11.89 10.00
C ARG A 379 -35.56 11.85 9.56
N GLY A 380 -34.59 12.12 10.44
CA GLY A 380 -33.17 12.13 10.12
C GLY A 380 -32.51 10.74 10.10
N ARG A 381 -33.11 9.70 10.68
CA ARG A 381 -32.46 8.39 10.86
C ARG A 381 -32.08 7.73 9.53
N HIS A 382 -32.91 7.87 8.50
CA HIS A 382 -32.60 7.39 7.14
C HIS A 382 -31.28 7.92 6.60
N ARG A 383 -30.91 9.17 6.91
CA ARG A 383 -29.65 9.80 6.47
C ARG A 383 -28.43 9.23 7.17
N CYS A 384 -28.59 8.81 8.43
CA CYS A 384 -27.55 8.08 9.15
C CYS A 384 -27.34 6.70 8.53
N ILE A 385 -28.43 5.97 8.23
CA ILE A 385 -28.39 4.66 7.56
C ILE A 385 -27.74 4.77 6.17
N GLU A 386 -28.21 5.71 5.34
CA GLU A 386 -27.69 5.99 4.00
C GLU A 386 -26.19 6.35 4.04
N TYR A 387 -25.76 7.18 4.99
CA TYR A 387 -24.35 7.54 5.15
C TYR A 387 -23.46 6.33 5.47
N VAL A 388 -23.88 5.46 6.39
CA VAL A 388 -23.11 4.25 6.75
C VAL A 388 -23.10 3.25 5.59
N SER A 389 -24.25 3.04 4.95
CA SER A 389 -24.40 2.13 3.81
C SER A 389 -23.56 2.57 2.61
N SER A 390 -23.58 3.87 2.30
CA SER A 390 -22.77 4.46 1.23
C SER A 390 -21.26 4.28 1.47
N ARG A 391 -20.81 4.25 2.73
CA ARG A 391 -19.41 3.98 3.08
C ARG A 391 -19.06 2.50 2.92
N ALA A 392 -19.97 1.58 3.27
CA ALA A 392 -19.77 0.16 3.02
C ALA A 392 -19.64 -0.14 1.52
N MET A 393 -20.49 0.49 0.68
CA MET A 393 -20.40 0.39 -0.79
C MET A 393 -19.13 1.04 -1.36
N LEU A 394 -18.75 2.23 -0.88
CA LEU A 394 -17.54 2.95 -1.30
C LEU A 394 -16.26 2.12 -1.17
N ASN A 395 -16.17 1.29 -0.13
CA ASN A 395 -15.06 0.37 0.07
C ASN A 395 -14.92 -0.62 -1.11
N LEU A 396 -16.03 -1.22 -1.55
CA LEU A 396 -16.07 -2.15 -2.69
C LEU A 396 -15.75 -1.42 -4.01
N GLU A 397 -16.38 -0.27 -4.26
CA GLU A 397 -16.10 0.56 -5.45
C GLU A 397 -14.60 0.88 -5.60
N ILE A 398 -13.90 1.21 -4.49
CA ILE A 398 -12.46 1.50 -4.49
C ILE A 398 -11.63 0.24 -4.81
N ILE A 399 -11.99 -0.92 -4.27
CA ILE A 399 -11.32 -2.21 -4.54
C ILE A 399 -11.41 -2.55 -6.03
N ASN A 400 -12.61 -2.40 -6.61
CA ASN A 400 -12.91 -2.83 -7.98
C ASN A 400 -12.31 -1.87 -9.02
N GLN A 401 -12.33 -0.57 -8.74
CA GLN A 401 -11.67 0.43 -9.59
C GLN A 401 -10.15 0.24 -9.63
N LEU A 402 -9.53 -0.26 -8.55
CA LEU A 402 -8.10 -0.60 -8.50
C LEU A 402 -7.78 -2.03 -8.93
N ASP A 403 -8.81 -2.84 -9.23
CA ASP A 403 -8.70 -4.27 -9.57
C ASP A 403 -7.94 -5.10 -8.51
N LEU A 404 -8.07 -4.70 -7.24
CA LEU A 404 -7.12 -5.07 -6.19
C LEU A 404 -7.12 -6.59 -5.91
N VAL A 405 -8.30 -7.23 -5.83
CA VAL A 405 -8.42 -8.68 -5.57
C VAL A 405 -7.89 -9.47 -6.76
N ASN A 406 -8.44 -9.27 -7.97
CA ASN A 406 -8.01 -9.95 -9.20
C ASN A 406 -6.51 -9.87 -9.44
N ARG A 407 -5.95 -8.66 -9.35
CA ARG A 407 -4.51 -8.45 -9.49
C ARG A 407 -3.72 -9.18 -8.40
N THR A 408 -4.20 -9.21 -7.16
CA THR A 408 -3.53 -9.91 -6.04
C THR A 408 -3.56 -11.43 -6.20
N SER A 409 -4.67 -12.00 -6.69
CA SER A 409 -4.78 -13.42 -7.04
C SER A 409 -3.80 -13.80 -8.17
N GLU A 410 -3.67 -12.96 -9.21
CA GLU A 410 -2.67 -13.18 -10.26
C GLU A 410 -1.23 -13.07 -9.77
N LEU A 411 -0.93 -12.12 -8.86
CA LEU A 411 0.38 -12.06 -8.19
C LEU A 411 0.64 -13.34 -7.36
N ALA A 412 -0.36 -13.85 -6.64
CA ALA A 412 -0.27 -15.06 -5.83
C ALA A 412 0.06 -16.29 -6.68
N ARG A 413 -0.65 -16.46 -7.81
CA ARG A 413 -0.39 -17.49 -8.83
C ARG A 413 1.04 -17.44 -9.35
N VAL A 414 1.50 -16.28 -9.83
CA VAL A 414 2.87 -16.13 -10.40
C VAL A 414 3.95 -16.37 -9.34
N PHE A 415 3.75 -15.89 -8.11
CA PHE A 415 4.72 -16.06 -7.02
C PHE A 415 4.66 -17.43 -6.34
N GLY A 416 3.61 -18.23 -6.58
CA GLY A 416 3.38 -19.50 -5.90
C GLY A 416 3.33 -19.35 -4.37
N ILE A 417 2.52 -18.41 -3.88
CA ILE A 417 2.27 -18.15 -2.46
C ILE A 417 0.78 -17.89 -2.23
N ASP A 418 0.31 -17.93 -0.98
CA ASP A 418 -1.07 -17.60 -0.65
C ASP A 418 -1.41 -16.11 -0.89
N PHE A 419 -2.69 -15.82 -1.12
CA PHE A 419 -3.21 -14.48 -1.43
C PHE A 419 -2.81 -13.44 -0.37
N PHE A 420 -2.96 -13.77 0.92
CA PHE A 420 -2.71 -12.81 1.99
C PHE A 420 -1.21 -12.53 2.15
N SER A 421 -0.33 -13.50 1.87
CA SER A 421 1.11 -13.29 1.79
C SER A 421 1.55 -12.35 0.67
N VAL A 422 0.78 -12.19 -0.41
CA VAL A 422 1.07 -11.15 -1.42
C VAL A 422 0.91 -9.74 -0.84
N LEU A 423 -0.08 -9.53 0.02
CA LEU A 423 -0.36 -8.24 0.64
C LEU A 423 0.52 -7.99 1.87
N SER A 424 0.74 -9.03 2.68
CA SER A 424 1.44 -8.93 3.96
C SER A 424 2.96 -9.17 3.84
N ARG A 425 3.41 -10.23 3.16
CA ARG A 425 4.82 -10.64 3.21
C ARG A 425 5.69 -9.82 2.25
N GLY A 426 6.91 -9.55 2.70
CA GLY A 426 7.93 -8.82 1.96
C GLY A 426 8.45 -9.53 0.71
N SER A 427 9.32 -8.84 -0.03
CA SER A 427 9.88 -9.32 -1.30
C SER A 427 10.66 -10.62 -1.20
N GLN A 428 11.40 -10.84 -0.10
CA GLN A 428 12.23 -12.05 0.10
C GLN A 428 11.42 -13.34 -0.08
N PHE A 429 10.25 -13.45 0.57
CA PHE A 429 9.40 -14.65 0.53
C PHE A 429 8.94 -15.01 -0.90
N ARG A 430 8.76 -13.98 -1.75
CA ARG A 430 8.35 -14.14 -3.16
C ARG A 430 9.51 -14.67 -4.01
N VAL A 431 10.72 -14.16 -3.78
CA VAL A 431 11.94 -14.67 -4.41
C VAL A 431 12.21 -16.11 -3.96
N GLU A 432 12.09 -16.39 -2.65
CA GLU A 432 12.28 -17.73 -2.09
C GLU A 432 11.34 -18.77 -2.71
N SER A 433 10.02 -18.50 -2.79
CA SER A 433 9.09 -19.47 -3.37
C SER A 433 9.49 -19.84 -4.80
N MET A 434 9.83 -18.86 -5.64
CA MET A 434 10.23 -19.14 -7.03
C MET A 434 11.61 -19.80 -7.13
N LEU A 435 12.60 -19.31 -6.37
CA LEU A 435 13.97 -19.82 -6.38
C LEU A 435 14.06 -21.25 -5.85
N LEU A 436 13.38 -21.57 -4.75
CA LEU A 436 13.41 -22.89 -4.13
C LEU A 436 12.67 -23.92 -4.98
N ARG A 437 11.54 -23.54 -5.62
CA ARG A 437 10.86 -24.43 -6.57
C ARG A 437 11.74 -24.79 -7.76
N LEU A 438 12.48 -23.81 -8.32
CA LEU A 438 13.43 -24.07 -9.41
C LEU A 438 14.69 -24.83 -8.95
N ALA A 439 15.19 -24.56 -7.74
CA ALA A 439 16.31 -25.29 -7.16
C ALA A 439 15.97 -26.77 -6.94
N HIS A 440 14.74 -27.05 -6.50
CA HIS A 440 14.23 -28.40 -6.26
C HIS A 440 14.16 -29.25 -7.54
N THR A 441 13.75 -28.69 -8.69
CA THR A 441 13.74 -29.45 -9.96
C THR A 441 15.13 -29.86 -10.43
N GLN A 442 16.19 -29.25 -9.89
CA GLN A 442 17.59 -29.55 -10.16
C GLN A 442 18.29 -30.27 -8.99
N ASN A 443 17.53 -30.79 -8.02
CA ASN A 443 18.02 -31.50 -6.82
C ASN A 443 19.00 -30.69 -5.95
N TYR A 444 18.90 -29.35 -5.93
CA TYR A 444 19.67 -28.53 -4.99
C TYR A 444 19.03 -28.49 -3.60
N LEU A 445 19.87 -28.49 -2.57
CA LEU A 445 19.51 -28.16 -1.20
C LEU A 445 19.91 -26.71 -0.90
N ALA A 446 18.97 -25.91 -0.38
CA ALA A 446 19.25 -24.54 0.03
C ALA A 446 19.77 -24.48 1.47
N ILE A 447 20.74 -23.61 1.72
CA ILE A 447 21.25 -23.35 3.07
C ILE A 447 20.25 -22.50 3.87
N SER A 448 20.07 -22.80 5.15
CA SER A 448 19.20 -22.06 6.07
C SER A 448 20.03 -21.47 7.22
N PRO A 449 20.78 -20.37 6.99
CA PRO A 449 21.61 -19.74 8.01
C PRO A 449 20.79 -19.14 9.16
N GLY A 450 21.30 -19.28 10.38
CA GLY A 450 20.81 -18.54 11.54
C GLY A 450 21.27 -17.07 11.55
N ASN A 451 20.60 -16.24 12.35
CA ASN A 451 20.89 -14.79 12.46
C ASN A 451 22.37 -14.49 12.75
N GLN A 452 23.05 -15.34 13.54
CA GLN A 452 24.48 -15.16 13.85
C GLN A 452 25.38 -15.40 12.64
N GLN A 453 25.04 -16.38 11.78
CA GLN A 453 25.78 -16.65 10.54
C GLN A 453 25.59 -15.51 9.52
N VAL A 454 24.37 -14.99 9.43
CA VAL A 454 24.04 -13.79 8.63
C VAL A 454 24.83 -12.57 9.13
N ALA A 455 24.91 -12.37 10.45
CA ALA A 455 25.68 -11.27 11.03
C ALA A 455 27.21 -11.44 10.93
N SER A 456 27.70 -12.68 10.77
CA SER A 456 29.14 -12.97 10.61
C SER A 456 29.62 -13.00 9.15
N GLN A 457 28.73 -12.83 8.17
CA GLN A 457 29.12 -12.79 6.76
C GLN A 457 30.06 -11.62 6.47
N PRO A 458 30.92 -11.70 5.42
CA PRO A 458 31.72 -10.57 4.97
C PRO A 458 30.85 -9.33 4.68
N ALA A 459 31.31 -8.15 5.08
CA ALA A 459 30.65 -6.91 4.68
C ALA A 459 30.73 -6.74 3.16
N MET A 460 29.66 -6.24 2.54
CA MET A 460 29.64 -5.89 1.11
C MET A 460 30.50 -4.64 0.89
N GLU A 461 31.46 -4.74 -0.03
CA GLU A 461 32.51 -3.75 -0.28
C GLU A 461 32.19 -2.88 -1.52
N CYS A 462 31.37 -3.39 -2.45
CA CYS A 462 31.10 -2.74 -3.73
C CYS A 462 29.90 -1.77 -3.65
N MET A 463 30.11 -0.54 -4.13
CA MET A 463 29.07 0.49 -4.21
C MET A 463 28.70 0.82 -5.67
N PRO A 464 27.39 0.97 -5.99
CA PRO A 464 26.94 1.40 -7.30
C PRO A 464 27.49 2.79 -7.66
N LEU A 465 27.69 3.04 -8.95
CA LEU A 465 28.13 4.36 -9.42
C LEU A 465 26.95 5.34 -9.38
N VAL A 466 27.06 6.37 -8.54
CA VAL A 466 26.24 7.58 -8.65
C VAL A 466 27.20 8.75 -8.82
N MET A 467 27.25 9.31 -10.02
CA MET A 467 28.09 10.48 -10.32
C MET A 467 27.59 11.69 -9.53
N GLU A 468 28.48 12.62 -9.20
CA GLU A 468 28.01 13.97 -8.84
C GLU A 468 27.53 14.64 -10.14
N PRO A 469 26.28 15.16 -10.20
CA PRO A 469 25.85 15.89 -11.37
C PRO A 469 26.67 17.18 -11.53
N GLU A 470 26.93 17.56 -12.77
CA GLU A 470 27.26 18.95 -13.10
C GLU A 470 26.01 19.81 -12.79
N SER A 471 25.96 20.43 -11.61
CA SER A 471 24.76 21.14 -11.12
C SER A 471 24.50 22.45 -11.87
N ALA A 472 23.59 22.43 -12.84
CA ALA A 472 23.27 23.58 -13.69
C ALA A 472 21.83 23.57 -14.23
N PHE A 473 21.46 24.70 -14.85
CA PHE A 473 20.40 24.76 -15.84
C PHE A 473 20.97 24.40 -17.22
N TYR A 474 20.31 23.48 -17.92
CA TYR A 474 20.64 23.07 -19.27
C TYR A 474 19.51 23.51 -20.22
N SER A 475 19.81 24.51 -21.04
CA SER A 475 18.96 24.95 -22.15
C SER A 475 19.07 24.04 -23.37
N ASP A 476 20.21 23.37 -23.56
CA ASP A 476 20.46 22.39 -24.63
C ASP A 476 19.82 21.01 -24.31
N PRO A 477 19.59 20.15 -25.32
CA PRO A 477 19.14 18.77 -25.12
C PRO A 477 20.08 17.92 -24.25
N VAL A 478 19.50 17.24 -23.26
CA VAL A 478 20.15 16.19 -22.46
C VAL A 478 19.45 14.86 -22.70
N LEU A 479 20.14 13.89 -23.29
CA LEU A 479 19.63 12.53 -23.47
C LEU A 479 19.57 11.81 -22.13
N VAL A 480 18.55 10.97 -21.93
CA VAL A 480 18.49 9.98 -20.85
C VAL A 480 18.55 8.58 -21.47
N LEU A 481 19.62 7.87 -21.14
CA LEU A 481 19.87 6.49 -21.53
C LEU A 481 19.90 5.63 -20.26
N ASP A 482 19.30 4.45 -20.27
CA ASP A 482 19.11 3.59 -19.10
C ASP A 482 19.27 2.10 -19.47
N PHE A 483 19.98 1.32 -18.64
CA PHE A 483 20.20 -0.11 -18.89
C PHE A 483 18.97 -0.94 -18.51
N GLN A 484 18.44 -1.71 -19.47
CA GLN A 484 17.23 -2.50 -19.23
C GLN A 484 17.49 -3.63 -18.23
N SER A 485 16.92 -3.48 -17.03
CA SER A 485 17.04 -4.46 -15.93
C SER A 485 18.51 -4.76 -15.59
N LEU A 486 19.34 -3.72 -15.39
CA LEU A 486 20.80 -3.85 -15.27
C LEU A 486 21.26 -5.05 -14.44
N TYR A 487 20.86 -5.16 -13.17
CA TYR A 487 21.34 -6.24 -12.30
C TYR A 487 20.87 -7.64 -12.74
N PRO A 488 19.58 -7.88 -13.09
CA PRO A 488 19.19 -9.11 -13.78
C PRO A 488 20.04 -9.46 -15.01
N SER A 489 20.33 -8.47 -15.86
CA SER A 489 21.13 -8.67 -17.07
C SER A 489 22.59 -9.01 -16.73
N MET A 490 23.19 -8.41 -15.69
CA MET A 490 24.51 -8.80 -15.18
C MET A 490 24.52 -10.24 -14.66
N ILE A 491 23.47 -10.66 -13.95
CA ILE A 491 23.36 -12.01 -13.40
C ILE A 491 23.33 -13.06 -14.52
N ILE A 492 22.54 -12.81 -15.56
CA ILE A 492 22.42 -13.71 -16.73
C ILE A 492 23.74 -13.73 -17.51
N ALA A 493 24.22 -12.56 -17.95
CA ALA A 493 25.37 -12.45 -18.86
C ALA A 493 26.69 -13.03 -18.29
N TYR A 494 26.87 -12.98 -16.97
CA TYR A 494 28.08 -13.48 -16.29
C TYR A 494 27.82 -14.75 -15.44
N ASN A 495 26.67 -15.42 -15.61
CA ASN A 495 26.30 -16.65 -14.90
C ASN A 495 26.39 -16.58 -13.35
N LEU A 496 26.07 -15.43 -12.76
CA LEU A 496 26.30 -15.14 -11.34
C LEU A 496 25.27 -15.84 -10.44
N CYS A 497 25.68 -16.88 -9.72
CA CYS A 497 24.76 -17.67 -8.88
C CYS A 497 25.47 -18.25 -7.64
N TYR A 498 24.69 -18.56 -6.61
CA TYR A 498 25.14 -19.39 -5.48
C TYR A 498 25.75 -20.72 -5.93
N SER A 499 25.17 -21.37 -6.95
CA SER A 499 25.61 -22.69 -7.45
C SER A 499 26.79 -22.65 -8.43
N THR A 500 27.27 -21.46 -8.81
CA THR A 500 28.36 -21.25 -9.78
C THR A 500 29.56 -20.49 -9.20
N CYS A 501 29.41 -19.85 -8.03
CA CYS A 501 30.47 -19.09 -7.36
C CYS A 501 31.49 -20.03 -6.68
N LEU A 502 32.78 -19.73 -6.87
CA LEU A 502 33.91 -20.46 -6.27
C LEU A 502 34.65 -19.65 -5.19
N GLY A 503 34.23 -18.40 -4.94
CA GLY A 503 34.81 -17.51 -3.92
C GLY A 503 35.87 -16.52 -4.46
N LYS A 504 36.47 -15.73 -3.56
CA LYS A 504 37.51 -14.73 -3.88
C LYS A 504 38.86 -15.41 -4.18
N VAL A 505 39.56 -14.99 -5.23
CA VAL A 505 40.91 -15.46 -5.60
C VAL A 505 41.94 -15.20 -4.49
N PHE A 506 41.79 -14.07 -3.80
CA PHE A 506 42.64 -13.65 -2.68
C PHE A 506 41.77 -13.53 -1.41
N PRO A 507 41.56 -14.61 -0.64
CA PRO A 507 40.75 -14.56 0.57
C PRO A 507 41.45 -13.72 1.65
N SER A 508 40.79 -12.65 2.10
CA SER A 508 41.37 -11.67 3.04
C SER A 508 41.32 -12.11 4.50
N LYS A 509 40.42 -13.05 4.87
CA LYS A 509 40.34 -13.74 6.17
C LYS A 509 39.35 -14.91 6.09
N SER A 510 39.83 -16.14 6.29
CA SER A 510 39.07 -17.41 6.23
C SER A 510 38.37 -17.70 4.90
N SER A 511 38.21 -18.99 4.58
CA SER A 511 37.51 -19.46 3.38
C SER A 511 35.99 -19.46 3.63
N VAL A 512 35.38 -18.29 3.55
CA VAL A 512 33.93 -18.06 3.69
C VAL A 512 33.36 -17.63 2.35
N LEU A 513 32.19 -18.17 2.00
CA LEU A 513 31.36 -17.77 0.87
C LEU A 513 29.98 -17.42 1.41
N GLY A 514 29.64 -16.13 1.43
CA GLY A 514 28.45 -15.62 2.10
C GLY A 514 28.41 -15.98 3.59
N VAL A 515 27.56 -16.94 3.93
CA VAL A 515 27.26 -17.39 5.31
C VAL A 515 27.84 -18.78 5.65
N SER A 516 28.56 -19.41 4.72
CA SER A 516 29.12 -20.76 4.89
C SER A 516 30.64 -20.79 4.71
N SER A 517 31.30 -21.69 5.44
CA SER A 517 32.72 -22.00 5.20
C SER A 517 32.83 -22.83 3.91
N TYR A 518 33.53 -22.31 2.91
CA TYR A 518 33.73 -22.96 1.62
C TYR A 518 35.11 -22.60 1.04
N SER A 519 35.85 -23.62 0.63
CA SER A 519 37.08 -23.49 -0.16
C SER A 519 36.96 -24.40 -1.38
N ALA A 520 37.03 -23.82 -2.57
CA ALA A 520 37.13 -24.59 -3.80
C ALA A 520 38.46 -25.38 -3.84
N ASP A 521 38.42 -26.62 -4.30
CA ASP A 521 39.59 -27.48 -4.44
C ASP A 521 40.56 -26.92 -5.52
N PRO A 522 41.86 -26.74 -5.21
CA PRO A 522 42.84 -26.21 -6.18
C PRO A 522 42.98 -27.04 -7.47
N HIS A 523 42.78 -28.36 -7.42
CA HIS A 523 42.84 -29.20 -8.62
C HIS A 523 41.65 -28.91 -9.53
N THR A 524 40.44 -28.86 -8.98
CA THR A 524 39.21 -28.46 -9.68
C THR A 524 39.34 -27.07 -10.33
N ILE A 525 39.98 -26.09 -9.66
CA ILE A 525 40.24 -24.77 -10.25
C ILE A 525 41.23 -24.85 -11.43
N ALA A 526 42.26 -25.68 -11.32
CA ALA A 526 43.26 -25.87 -12.38
C ALA A 526 42.66 -26.55 -13.62
N ASP A 527 41.84 -27.57 -13.43
CA ASP A 527 41.16 -28.30 -14.51
C ASP A 527 40.16 -27.40 -15.25
N LEU A 528 39.40 -26.58 -14.50
CA LEU A 528 38.41 -25.66 -15.05
C LEU A 528 38.99 -24.35 -15.60
N LYS A 529 40.32 -24.12 -15.59
CA LYS A 529 40.96 -22.81 -15.83
C LYS A 529 40.44 -22.01 -17.04
N ASN A 530 40.13 -22.68 -18.15
CA ASN A 530 39.63 -22.05 -19.39
C ASN A 530 38.10 -21.80 -19.39
N GLN A 531 37.40 -22.38 -18.42
CA GLN A 531 35.94 -22.39 -18.24
C GLN A 531 35.50 -21.57 -17.01
N LEU A 532 36.36 -20.68 -16.51
CA LEU A 532 36.07 -19.77 -15.41
C LEU A 532 35.82 -18.33 -15.92
N ILE A 533 35.05 -17.58 -15.14
CA ILE A 533 34.83 -16.14 -15.26
C ILE A 533 35.36 -15.49 -13.98
N LEU A 534 36.21 -14.48 -14.12
CA LEU A 534 36.69 -13.65 -13.01
C LEU A 534 35.98 -12.30 -13.04
N THR A 535 35.16 -12.00 -12.03
CA THR A 535 34.49 -10.69 -11.93
C THR A 535 35.44 -9.61 -11.41
N PRO A 536 35.19 -8.31 -11.65
CA PRO A 536 36.19 -7.27 -11.37
C PRO A 536 36.50 -7.04 -9.87
N ASN A 537 35.68 -7.58 -8.96
CA ASN A 537 35.93 -7.66 -7.52
C ASN A 537 36.75 -8.90 -7.09
N GLY A 538 37.29 -9.68 -8.04
CA GLY A 538 38.19 -10.80 -7.76
C GLY A 538 37.49 -12.10 -7.33
N VAL A 539 36.22 -12.30 -7.67
CA VAL A 539 35.45 -13.52 -7.38
C VAL A 539 35.39 -14.41 -8.64
N LEU A 540 35.60 -15.72 -8.45
CA LEU A 540 35.52 -16.72 -9.52
C LEU A 540 34.13 -17.32 -9.65
N TYR A 541 33.69 -17.51 -10.90
CA TYR A 541 32.47 -18.23 -11.27
C TYR A 541 32.77 -19.24 -12.38
N VAL A 542 31.99 -20.31 -12.49
CA VAL A 542 32.05 -21.22 -13.65
C VAL A 542 31.19 -20.69 -14.82
N GLN A 543 31.62 -20.97 -16.05
CA GLN A 543 30.87 -20.63 -17.27
C GLN A 543 29.57 -21.47 -17.41
N PRO A 544 28.56 -20.97 -18.14
CA PRO A 544 27.28 -21.67 -18.36
C PRO A 544 27.41 -23.10 -18.88
N GLU A 545 28.40 -23.35 -19.72
CA GLU A 545 28.72 -24.63 -20.38
C GLU A 545 29.09 -25.73 -19.38
N VAL A 546 29.67 -25.35 -18.23
CA VAL A 546 29.95 -26.26 -17.11
C VAL A 546 28.71 -26.44 -16.24
N ARG A 547 28.05 -25.31 -15.91
CA ARG A 547 26.85 -25.27 -15.09
C ARG A 547 26.11 -23.96 -15.27
N LYS A 548 24.91 -24.00 -15.86
CA LYS A 548 23.97 -22.87 -15.83
C LYS A 548 23.44 -22.66 -14.40
N GLY A 549 23.59 -21.45 -13.87
CA GLY A 549 23.16 -21.12 -12.51
C GLY A 549 21.64 -21.07 -12.35
N VAL A 550 21.13 -21.40 -11.16
CA VAL A 550 19.69 -21.35 -10.82
C VAL A 550 19.13 -19.93 -10.92
N VAL A 551 19.86 -18.92 -10.40
CA VAL A 551 19.41 -17.52 -10.42
C VAL A 551 19.45 -16.91 -11.83
N PRO A 552 20.50 -17.11 -12.65
CA PRO A 552 20.46 -16.81 -14.09
C PRO A 552 19.25 -17.41 -14.81
N ARG A 553 19.01 -18.72 -14.66
CA ARG A 553 17.87 -19.43 -15.27
C ARG A 553 16.53 -18.82 -14.83
N LEU A 554 16.34 -18.58 -13.52
CA LEU A 554 15.13 -17.95 -12.98
C LEU A 554 14.84 -16.59 -13.62
N LEU A 555 15.86 -15.75 -13.76
CA LEU A 555 15.70 -14.41 -14.31
C LEU A 555 15.47 -14.41 -15.83
N GLU A 556 16.10 -15.33 -16.54
CA GLU A 556 15.89 -15.55 -17.98
C GLU A 556 14.45 -16.01 -18.27
N GLU A 557 13.93 -17.00 -17.52
CA GLU A 557 12.52 -17.44 -17.61
C GLU A 557 11.54 -16.30 -17.24
N ILE A 558 11.84 -15.50 -16.21
CA ILE A 558 11.01 -14.36 -15.81
C ILE A 558 10.99 -13.25 -16.88
N LEU A 559 12.15 -12.89 -17.44
CA LEU A 559 12.27 -11.80 -18.42
C LEU A 559 11.68 -12.20 -19.78
N SER A 560 11.92 -13.42 -20.26
CA SER A 560 11.33 -13.96 -21.49
C SER A 560 9.81 -14.07 -21.39
N THR A 561 9.29 -14.67 -20.31
CA THR A 561 7.84 -14.72 -20.04
C THR A 561 7.24 -13.32 -19.98
N ARG A 562 7.93 -12.36 -19.37
CA ARG A 562 7.45 -10.97 -19.31
C ARG A 562 7.38 -10.31 -20.68
N ILE A 563 8.31 -10.62 -21.59
CA ILE A 563 8.26 -10.16 -22.98
C ILE A 563 7.06 -10.80 -23.69
N MET A 564 6.87 -12.12 -23.56
CA MET A 564 5.73 -12.86 -24.13
C MET A 564 4.39 -12.26 -23.65
N VAL A 565 4.20 -12.09 -22.34
CA VAL A 565 2.99 -11.48 -21.75
C VAL A 565 2.75 -10.07 -22.32
N LYS A 566 3.78 -9.22 -22.40
CA LYS A 566 3.66 -7.88 -23.00
C LYS A 566 3.35 -7.91 -24.50
N GLN A 567 3.76 -8.93 -25.24
CA GLN A 567 3.38 -9.11 -26.65
C GLN A 567 1.92 -9.58 -26.77
N ALA A 568 1.48 -10.52 -25.93
CA ALA A 568 0.09 -10.97 -25.86
C ALA A 568 -0.86 -9.80 -25.52
N MET A 569 -0.51 -8.97 -24.53
CA MET A 569 -1.26 -7.75 -24.18
C MET A 569 -1.50 -6.81 -25.36
N LYS A 570 -0.54 -6.68 -26.28
CA LYS A 570 -0.65 -5.83 -27.47
C LYS A 570 -1.56 -6.40 -28.56
N LYS A 571 -1.84 -7.70 -28.52
CA LYS A 571 -2.70 -8.40 -29.50
C LYS A 571 -4.18 -8.47 -29.06
N LEU A 572 -4.50 -8.12 -27.81
CA LEU A 572 -5.86 -8.18 -27.28
C LEU A 572 -6.80 -7.16 -27.94
N ALA A 573 -8.04 -7.57 -28.16
CA ALA A 573 -9.10 -6.68 -28.61
C ALA A 573 -9.59 -5.75 -27.47
N PRO A 574 -10.07 -4.52 -27.75
CA PRO A 574 -10.58 -3.60 -26.73
C PRO A 574 -11.77 -4.12 -25.90
N SER A 575 -12.45 -5.17 -26.36
CA SER A 575 -13.50 -5.89 -25.63
C SER A 575 -12.95 -6.75 -24.48
N GLN A 576 -11.70 -7.22 -24.56
CA GLN A 576 -11.11 -8.20 -23.64
C GLN A 576 -10.49 -7.54 -22.39
N LYS A 577 -11.22 -6.62 -21.75
CA LYS A 577 -10.71 -5.79 -20.63
C LYS A 577 -10.24 -6.62 -19.42
N VAL A 578 -10.95 -7.70 -19.08
CA VAL A 578 -10.59 -8.60 -17.97
C VAL A 578 -9.24 -9.29 -18.25
N LEU A 579 -9.06 -9.85 -19.44
CA LEU A 579 -7.80 -10.48 -19.84
C LEU A 579 -6.65 -9.45 -19.92
N GLN A 580 -6.94 -8.22 -20.35
CA GLN A 580 -5.95 -7.13 -20.35
C GLN A 580 -5.48 -6.76 -18.94
N LYS A 581 -6.39 -6.71 -17.95
CA LYS A 581 -6.06 -6.53 -16.53
C LYS A 581 -5.17 -7.66 -16.01
N ILE A 582 -5.56 -8.92 -16.24
CA ILE A 582 -4.83 -10.13 -15.85
C ILE A 582 -3.40 -10.13 -16.40
N LEU A 583 -3.21 -9.92 -17.71
CA LEU A 583 -1.88 -9.90 -18.30
C LEU A 583 -1.04 -8.70 -17.80
N ASN A 584 -1.67 -7.56 -17.49
CA ASN A 584 -0.96 -6.45 -16.85
C ASN A 584 -0.50 -6.79 -15.43
N ALA A 585 -1.33 -7.47 -14.64
CA ALA A 585 -0.95 -7.99 -13.33
C ALA A 585 0.27 -8.92 -13.43
N ARG A 586 0.23 -9.88 -14.36
CA ARG A 586 1.36 -10.81 -14.63
C ARG A 586 2.66 -10.09 -15.01
N GLN A 587 2.64 -9.12 -15.94
CA GLN A 587 3.88 -8.42 -16.30
C GLN A 587 4.43 -7.52 -15.19
N LEU A 588 3.57 -7.01 -14.28
CA LEU A 588 3.99 -6.30 -13.07
C LEU A 588 4.60 -7.27 -12.05
N ALA A 589 4.02 -8.46 -11.88
CA ALA A 589 4.55 -9.54 -11.03
C ALA A 589 5.99 -9.87 -11.41
N LEU A 590 6.20 -10.20 -12.70
CA LEU A 590 7.48 -10.59 -13.26
C LEU A 590 8.51 -9.44 -13.18
N LYS A 591 8.08 -8.19 -13.42
CA LYS A 591 8.94 -7.00 -13.22
C LYS A 591 9.40 -6.89 -11.76
N LEU A 592 8.49 -7.10 -10.81
CA LEU A 592 8.79 -6.96 -9.39
C LEU A 592 9.85 -7.98 -8.96
N ILE A 593 9.67 -9.26 -9.31
CA ILE A 593 10.62 -10.32 -8.94
C ILE A 593 11.99 -10.06 -9.53
N ALA A 594 12.09 -9.77 -10.83
CA ALA A 594 13.37 -9.44 -11.47
C ALA A 594 14.12 -8.34 -10.70
N ASN A 595 13.43 -7.27 -10.29
CA ASN A 595 14.02 -6.17 -9.54
C ASN A 595 14.43 -6.54 -8.10
N VAL A 596 13.72 -7.45 -7.43
CA VAL A 596 14.01 -7.81 -6.02
C VAL A 596 14.95 -9.00 -5.84
N THR A 597 15.19 -9.81 -6.89
CA THR A 597 16.07 -11.00 -6.82
C THR A 597 17.50 -10.64 -6.41
N TYR A 598 18.09 -9.57 -6.95
CA TYR A 598 19.38 -9.06 -6.47
C TYR A 598 19.33 -8.70 -4.98
N GLY A 599 18.28 -8.02 -4.54
CA GLY A 599 18.09 -7.61 -3.14
C GLY A 599 17.96 -8.79 -2.16
N TYR A 600 17.64 -9.99 -2.64
CA TYR A 600 17.67 -11.21 -1.84
C TYR A 600 19.11 -11.67 -1.57
N THR A 601 20.00 -11.62 -2.58
CA THR A 601 21.44 -11.92 -2.42
C THR A 601 22.13 -10.92 -1.49
N ALA A 602 21.72 -9.64 -1.56
CA ALA A 602 22.32 -8.51 -0.85
C ALA A 602 21.79 -8.30 0.59
N ALA A 603 21.03 -9.23 1.15
CA ALA A 603 20.28 -9.03 2.39
C ALA A 603 21.13 -9.22 3.68
N GLY A 604 22.16 -8.40 3.88
CA GLY A 604 23.14 -8.56 4.96
C GLY A 604 22.63 -8.51 6.42
N PHE A 605 21.46 -7.91 6.68
CA PHE A 605 20.95 -7.69 8.04
C PHE A 605 19.82 -8.66 8.46
N SER A 606 18.91 -8.94 7.53
CA SER A 606 17.70 -9.75 7.76
C SER A 606 17.44 -10.70 6.59
N GLY A 607 18.50 -11.09 5.87
CA GLY A 607 18.45 -12.05 4.78
C GLY A 607 18.28 -13.47 5.28
N ARG A 608 17.59 -14.29 4.48
CA ARG A 608 17.40 -15.72 4.74
C ARG A 608 18.42 -16.60 4.03
N MET A 609 19.02 -16.13 2.93
CA MET A 609 20.18 -16.77 2.29
C MET A 609 21.07 -15.71 1.58
N PRO A 610 21.70 -14.77 2.32
CA PRO A 610 22.53 -13.73 1.71
C PRO A 610 23.90 -14.25 1.27
N CYS A 611 24.51 -13.60 0.29
CA CYS A 611 25.87 -13.88 -0.17
C CYS A 611 26.55 -12.58 -0.62
N ALA A 612 27.51 -12.10 0.19
CA ALA A 612 28.22 -10.85 -0.03
C ALA A 612 29.02 -10.84 -1.34
N GLU A 613 29.76 -11.91 -1.63
CA GLU A 613 30.55 -12.07 -2.85
C GLU A 613 29.67 -11.95 -4.11
N LEU A 614 28.49 -12.59 -4.08
CA LEU A 614 27.53 -12.56 -5.19
C LEU A 614 26.94 -11.16 -5.38
N ALA A 615 26.51 -10.52 -4.30
CA ALA A 615 25.97 -9.16 -4.35
C ALA A 615 27.02 -8.15 -4.88
N ASP A 616 28.25 -8.22 -4.36
CA ASP A 616 29.36 -7.36 -4.78
C ASP A 616 29.73 -7.58 -6.25
N SER A 617 29.76 -8.84 -6.73
CA SER A 617 30.02 -9.14 -8.14
C SER A 617 28.98 -8.51 -9.07
N ILE A 618 27.70 -8.60 -8.71
CA ILE A 618 26.59 -8.01 -9.49
C ILE A 618 26.73 -6.48 -9.57
N VAL A 619 26.96 -5.83 -8.43
CA VAL A 619 27.14 -4.36 -8.35
C VAL A 619 28.38 -3.92 -9.11
N GLN A 620 29.50 -4.63 -8.96
CA GLN A 620 30.77 -4.28 -9.58
C GLN A 620 30.75 -4.47 -11.11
N CYS A 621 30.12 -5.52 -11.62
CA CYS A 621 29.90 -5.69 -13.05
C CYS A 621 29.02 -4.56 -13.61
N GLY A 622 27.87 -4.26 -12.98
CA GLY A 622 26.99 -3.17 -13.42
C GLY A 622 27.68 -1.80 -13.41
N ARG A 623 28.45 -1.52 -12.35
CA ARG A 623 29.30 -0.34 -12.26
C ARG A 623 30.32 -0.26 -13.40
N ARG A 624 31.04 -1.35 -13.68
CA ARG A 624 32.05 -1.40 -14.75
C ARG A 624 31.42 -1.16 -16.12
N THR A 625 30.28 -1.79 -16.40
CA THR A 625 29.51 -1.56 -17.64
C THR A 625 29.13 -0.10 -17.81
N LEU A 626 28.63 0.57 -16.75
CA LEU A 626 28.30 2.00 -16.81
C LEU A 626 29.55 2.88 -17.00
N GLU A 627 30.64 2.63 -16.27
CA GLU A 627 31.91 3.37 -16.43
C GLU A 627 32.48 3.25 -17.86
N THR A 628 32.44 2.05 -18.44
CA THR A 628 32.86 1.80 -19.83
C THR A 628 31.97 2.54 -20.83
N ALA A 629 30.64 2.51 -20.66
CA ALA A 629 29.72 3.22 -21.53
C ALA A 629 29.90 4.75 -21.45
N ILE A 630 30.10 5.29 -20.25
CA ILE A 630 30.42 6.71 -20.02
C ILE A 630 31.73 7.10 -20.72
N SER A 631 32.77 6.27 -20.61
CA SER A 631 34.05 6.51 -21.29
C SER A 631 33.88 6.53 -22.80
N PHE A 632 33.14 5.56 -23.36
CA PHE A 632 32.87 5.46 -24.80
C PHE A 632 32.12 6.69 -25.33
N VAL A 633 31.03 7.11 -24.67
CA VAL A 633 30.24 8.29 -25.10
C VAL A 633 31.05 9.59 -25.04
N ASN A 634 31.87 9.78 -23.99
CA ASN A 634 32.70 10.99 -23.83
C ASN A 634 33.88 11.06 -24.81
N GLN A 635 34.34 9.92 -25.36
CA GLN A 635 35.49 9.86 -26.26
C GLN A 635 35.10 9.85 -27.76
N HIS A 636 33.82 9.65 -28.08
CA HIS A 636 33.39 9.51 -29.46
C HIS A 636 33.45 10.85 -30.23
N PRO A 637 34.28 10.96 -31.29
CA PRO A 637 34.63 12.26 -31.88
C PRO A 637 33.48 12.93 -32.65
N LEU A 638 32.51 12.14 -33.15
CA LEU A 638 31.43 12.64 -34.01
C LEU A 638 30.26 13.26 -33.24
N TRP A 639 30.04 12.87 -31.98
CA TRP A 639 28.84 13.27 -31.23
C TRP A 639 28.98 14.62 -30.53
N ASN A 640 30.21 15.04 -30.20
CA ASN A 640 30.49 16.18 -29.32
C ASN A 640 29.67 16.12 -28.01
N ALA A 641 29.62 14.93 -27.43
CA ALA A 641 28.75 14.57 -26.32
C ALA A 641 29.48 14.62 -24.98
N ARG A 642 28.78 14.99 -23.91
CA ARG A 642 29.32 14.98 -22.54
C ARG A 642 28.35 14.33 -21.57
N VAL A 643 28.80 13.30 -20.85
CA VAL A 643 28.02 12.75 -19.72
C VAL A 643 28.10 13.73 -18.55
N VAL A 644 26.96 14.29 -18.15
CA VAL A 644 26.85 15.31 -17.09
C VAL A 644 26.29 14.76 -15.77
N TYR A 645 25.68 13.58 -15.79
CA TYR A 645 25.21 12.85 -14.61
C TYR A 645 25.03 11.36 -14.94
N GLY A 646 25.01 10.52 -13.90
CA GLY A 646 24.71 9.11 -14.01
C GLY A 646 24.28 8.56 -12.65
N ASP A 647 23.24 7.73 -12.64
CA ASP A 647 22.67 7.13 -11.43
C ASP A 647 22.45 5.64 -11.65
N THR A 648 23.40 4.82 -11.18
CA THR A 648 23.37 3.35 -11.11
C THR A 648 23.28 2.62 -12.46
N ASP A 649 22.17 2.79 -13.16
CA ASP A 649 21.79 2.19 -14.44
C ASP A 649 21.63 3.22 -15.57
N SER A 650 21.46 4.49 -15.22
CA SER A 650 21.22 5.58 -16.16
C SER A 650 22.43 6.51 -16.38
N MET A 651 22.55 7.08 -17.59
CA MET A 651 23.51 8.12 -17.95
C MET A 651 22.80 9.30 -18.66
N PHE A 652 23.24 10.51 -18.35
CA PHE A 652 22.66 11.76 -18.83
C PHE A 652 23.67 12.46 -19.75
N VAL A 653 23.35 12.55 -21.04
CA VAL A 653 24.30 12.97 -22.08
C VAL A 653 23.88 14.32 -22.66
N LEU A 654 24.65 15.36 -22.34
CA LEU A 654 24.48 16.69 -22.90
C LEU A 654 24.98 16.74 -24.35
N LEU A 655 24.15 17.30 -25.23
CA LEU A 655 24.46 17.56 -26.64
C LEU A 655 24.38 19.06 -26.92
N LYS A 656 25.47 19.77 -26.64
CA LYS A 656 25.52 21.24 -26.73
C LYS A 656 25.23 21.73 -28.16
N GLY A 657 24.31 22.68 -28.31
CA GLY A 657 23.96 23.30 -29.59
C GLY A 657 23.32 22.37 -30.63
N ARG A 658 22.80 21.20 -30.23
CA ARG A 658 22.08 20.27 -31.12
C ARG A 658 20.58 20.50 -31.11
N SER A 659 19.91 20.19 -32.22
CA SER A 659 18.45 20.14 -32.24
C SER A 659 17.91 18.94 -31.45
N ARG A 660 16.63 18.99 -31.06
CA ARG A 660 15.97 17.86 -30.39
C ARG A 660 15.90 16.63 -31.31
N GLU A 661 15.68 16.84 -32.60
CA GLU A 661 15.58 15.82 -33.64
C GLU A 661 16.96 15.15 -33.87
N GLU A 662 18.04 15.94 -33.89
CA GLU A 662 19.40 15.42 -33.87
C GLU A 662 19.69 14.62 -32.60
N ALA A 663 19.24 15.10 -31.44
CA ALA A 663 19.39 14.42 -30.17
C ALA A 663 18.70 13.06 -30.16
N PHE A 664 17.48 12.95 -30.72
CA PHE A 664 16.81 11.65 -30.89
C PHE A 664 17.57 10.68 -31.81
N ARG A 665 18.23 11.17 -32.86
CA ARG A 665 19.08 10.35 -33.74
C ARG A 665 20.32 9.85 -32.99
N ILE A 666 21.07 10.75 -32.36
CA ILE A 666 22.31 10.45 -31.64
C ILE A 666 22.03 9.51 -30.45
N GLY A 667 20.91 9.70 -29.72
CA GLY A 667 20.52 8.81 -28.62
C GLY A 667 20.25 7.36 -29.07
N LYS A 668 19.63 7.16 -30.25
CA LYS A 668 19.45 5.83 -30.84
C LYS A 668 20.78 5.20 -31.27
N GLU A 669 21.70 6.00 -31.82
CA GLU A 669 23.03 5.57 -32.22
C GLU A 669 23.88 5.10 -31.02
N ILE A 670 23.92 5.91 -29.95
CA ILE A 670 24.58 5.57 -28.68
C ILE A 670 24.00 4.27 -28.10
N ALA A 671 22.66 4.16 -28.01
CA ALA A 671 22.00 2.97 -27.48
C ALA A 671 22.37 1.70 -28.27
N SER A 672 22.43 1.79 -29.59
CA SER A 672 22.81 0.67 -30.47
C SER A 672 24.27 0.25 -30.28
N LEU A 673 25.22 1.19 -30.34
CA LEU A 673 26.66 0.88 -30.24
C LEU A 673 27.08 0.42 -28.83
N VAL A 674 26.49 0.99 -27.77
CA VAL A 674 26.75 0.51 -26.41
C VAL A 674 26.14 -0.87 -26.17
N THR A 675 24.95 -1.15 -26.70
CA THR A 675 24.37 -2.51 -26.62
C THR A 675 25.25 -3.52 -27.36
N ALA A 676 25.69 -3.22 -28.58
CA ALA A 676 26.53 -4.12 -29.39
C ALA A 676 27.94 -4.39 -28.81
N SER A 677 28.38 -3.61 -27.81
CA SER A 677 29.67 -3.80 -27.12
C SER A 677 29.55 -4.48 -25.74
N ASN A 678 28.35 -4.92 -25.36
CA ASN A 678 28.11 -5.68 -24.13
C ASN A 678 27.58 -7.11 -24.45
N PRO A 679 27.76 -8.08 -23.53
CA PRO A 679 27.21 -9.42 -23.68
C PRO A 679 25.68 -9.43 -23.60
N ASP A 680 25.03 -10.37 -24.27
CA ASP A 680 23.58 -10.59 -24.12
C ASP A 680 23.23 -11.01 -22.68
N PRO A 681 22.13 -10.52 -22.07
CA PRO A 681 21.07 -9.64 -22.61
C PRO A 681 21.25 -8.14 -22.28
N VAL A 682 22.48 -7.67 -22.05
CA VAL A 682 22.78 -6.32 -21.53
C VAL A 682 22.48 -5.24 -22.57
N THR A 683 21.25 -4.71 -22.53
CA THR A 683 20.74 -3.74 -23.51
C THR A 683 20.68 -2.32 -22.92
N LEU A 684 21.30 -1.35 -23.58
CA LEU A 684 21.10 0.07 -23.27
C LEU A 684 19.86 0.59 -24.01
N LYS A 685 18.94 1.22 -23.29
CA LYS A 685 17.74 1.83 -23.84
C LYS A 685 17.89 3.34 -23.86
N PHE A 686 17.58 3.95 -25.00
CA PHE A 686 17.28 5.38 -25.06
C PHE A 686 15.84 5.62 -24.60
N GLU A 687 15.67 6.38 -23.52
CA GLU A 687 14.35 6.62 -22.91
C GLU A 687 13.69 7.89 -23.44
N LYS A 688 14.41 9.02 -23.41
CA LYS A 688 13.85 10.37 -23.62
C LYS A 688 14.94 11.42 -23.77
N VAL A 689 14.54 12.58 -24.26
CA VAL A 689 15.33 13.82 -24.26
C VAL A 689 14.73 14.80 -23.27
N TYR A 690 15.54 15.36 -22.37
CA TYR A 690 15.20 16.54 -21.59
C TYR A 690 15.58 17.82 -22.36
N HIS A 691 14.64 18.74 -22.54
CA HIS A 691 14.89 20.02 -23.23
C HIS A 691 13.84 21.08 -22.84
N PRO A 692 14.12 22.02 -21.92
CA PRO A 692 15.31 22.14 -21.05
C PRO A 692 15.18 21.34 -19.73
N CYS A 693 16.23 21.36 -18.90
CA CYS A 693 16.19 20.78 -17.54
C CYS A 693 17.13 21.46 -16.52
N PHE A 694 16.90 21.18 -15.24
CA PHE A 694 17.82 21.42 -14.13
C PHE A 694 18.35 20.09 -13.56
N LEU A 695 19.67 19.98 -13.40
CA LEU A 695 20.30 18.99 -12.54
C LEU A 695 20.73 19.69 -11.26
N LEU A 696 20.26 19.24 -10.09
CA LEU A 696 20.51 19.94 -8.82
C LEU A 696 21.59 19.26 -8.00
N THR A 697 21.36 17.99 -7.63
CA THR A 697 22.23 17.13 -6.81
C THR A 697 21.83 15.68 -7.08
N LYS A 698 22.59 14.70 -6.56
CA LYS A 698 22.26 13.28 -6.66
C LYS A 698 20.78 12.99 -6.38
N LYS A 699 20.13 12.31 -7.32
CA LYS A 699 18.69 11.94 -7.32
C LYS A 699 17.72 13.13 -7.23
N ARG A 700 18.15 14.35 -7.59
CA ARG A 700 17.35 15.58 -7.63
C ARG A 700 17.53 16.33 -8.95
N TYR A 701 16.56 16.18 -9.84
CA TYR A 701 16.55 16.82 -11.17
C TYR A 701 15.12 17.00 -11.67
N VAL A 702 14.92 17.91 -12.63
CA VAL A 702 13.62 18.20 -13.22
C VAL A 702 13.78 18.73 -14.64
N GLY A 703 12.93 18.31 -15.57
CA GLY A 703 12.99 18.76 -16.96
C GLY A 703 11.71 18.53 -17.74
N TYR A 704 11.65 19.14 -18.91
CA TYR A 704 10.66 18.84 -19.94
C TYR A 704 11.15 17.66 -20.78
N SER A 705 10.54 16.50 -20.58
CA SER A 705 10.89 15.26 -21.28
C SER A 705 10.03 15.01 -22.50
N TYR A 706 10.70 14.61 -23.58
CA TYR A 706 10.11 14.12 -24.82
C TYR A 706 10.55 12.66 -25.03
N GLU A 707 9.60 11.75 -25.27
CA GLU A 707 9.86 10.32 -25.48
C GLU A 707 9.95 9.96 -26.98
N ASN A 708 9.43 10.82 -27.86
CA ASN A 708 9.50 10.67 -29.32
C ASN A 708 9.71 12.04 -30.02
N PRO A 709 10.33 12.08 -31.22
CA PRO A 709 10.55 13.32 -31.98
C PRO A 709 9.26 14.08 -32.31
N GLU A 710 8.16 13.37 -32.55
CA GLU A 710 6.87 13.90 -32.97
C GLU A 710 6.07 14.53 -31.81
N GLN A 711 6.57 14.40 -30.57
CA GLN A 711 5.93 14.92 -29.37
C GLN A 711 6.06 16.45 -29.29
N ASN A 712 4.94 17.16 -29.50
CA ASN A 712 4.90 18.61 -29.37
C ASN A 712 4.87 19.07 -27.90
N GLU A 713 3.98 18.50 -27.08
CA GLU A 713 3.84 18.90 -25.67
C GLU A 713 4.81 18.14 -24.74
N PRO A 714 5.60 18.83 -23.92
CA PRO A 714 6.52 18.18 -22.98
C PRO A 714 5.81 17.55 -21.78
N ILE A 715 6.35 16.44 -21.30
CA ILE A 715 6.00 15.89 -19.99
C ILE A 715 6.89 16.58 -18.94
N PHE A 716 6.28 17.18 -17.91
CA PHE A 716 7.02 17.71 -16.76
C PHE A 716 7.44 16.57 -15.84
N ASP A 717 8.71 16.17 -15.93
CA ASP A 717 9.25 15.05 -15.15
C ASP A 717 10.21 15.57 -14.08
N ALA A 718 9.86 15.31 -12.82
CA ALA A 718 10.56 15.79 -11.64
C ALA A 718 10.93 14.60 -10.72
N LYS A 719 12.22 14.48 -10.37
CA LYS A 719 12.73 13.44 -9.47
C LYS A 719 13.31 14.07 -8.21
N GLY A 720 12.90 13.57 -7.04
CA GLY A 720 13.46 13.92 -5.72
C GLY A 720 13.26 15.36 -5.21
N ILE A 721 12.81 16.30 -6.05
CA ILE A 721 12.53 17.70 -5.68
C ILE A 721 11.16 17.86 -5.01
N GLU A 722 10.89 19.05 -4.46
CA GLU A 722 9.75 19.34 -3.60
C GLU A 722 8.37 19.28 -4.30
N THR A 723 8.32 19.19 -5.63
CA THR A 723 7.07 19.00 -6.39
C THR A 723 6.47 17.59 -6.22
N VAL A 724 7.32 16.57 -6.05
CA VAL A 724 6.93 15.15 -5.93
C VAL A 724 7.09 14.58 -4.52
N ARG A 725 7.58 15.40 -3.58
CA ARG A 725 7.75 15.04 -2.16
C ARG A 725 6.45 15.29 -1.38
N ARG A 726 6.24 14.45 -0.35
CA ARG A 726 5.04 14.49 0.53
C ARG A 726 5.34 15.00 1.94
N ASP A 727 6.52 15.55 2.20
CA ASP A 727 6.91 16.07 3.53
C ASP A 727 6.89 17.61 3.62
N THR A 728 6.56 18.28 2.52
CA THR A 728 6.27 19.72 2.36
C THR A 728 4.74 19.96 2.30
N CYS A 729 4.29 21.21 2.35
CA CYS A 729 2.90 21.57 2.09
C CYS A 729 2.65 21.84 0.59
N PRO A 730 1.40 21.66 0.08
CA PRO A 730 1.10 21.79 -1.35
C PRO A 730 1.47 23.15 -1.97
N ALA A 731 1.46 24.24 -1.21
CA ALA A 731 1.90 25.56 -1.66
C ALA A 731 3.33 25.56 -2.21
N VAL A 732 4.25 24.82 -1.57
CA VAL A 732 5.65 24.71 -2.01
C VAL A 732 5.72 23.99 -3.35
N ALA A 733 5.04 22.86 -3.49
CA ALA A 733 5.01 22.07 -4.71
C ALA A 733 4.42 22.87 -5.88
N LYS A 734 3.23 23.46 -5.69
CA LYS A 734 2.53 24.27 -6.70
C LYS A 734 3.34 25.49 -7.15
N MET A 735 3.95 26.22 -6.21
CA MET A 735 4.77 27.39 -6.54
C MET A 735 6.05 26.99 -7.28
N LEU A 736 6.76 25.96 -6.80
CA LEU A 736 7.98 25.47 -7.43
C LEU A 736 7.72 24.97 -8.85
N GLU A 737 6.68 24.16 -9.04
CA GLU A 737 6.28 23.67 -10.36
C GLU A 737 5.93 24.83 -11.31
N ARG A 738 5.07 25.77 -10.90
CA ARG A 738 4.71 26.88 -11.82
C ARG A 738 5.89 27.79 -12.13
N SER A 739 6.78 28.05 -11.16
CA SER A 739 8.02 28.79 -11.42
C SER A 739 8.95 28.05 -12.39
N LEU A 740 9.10 26.72 -12.27
CA LEU A 740 9.86 25.89 -13.20
C LEU A 740 9.26 25.92 -14.61
N ARG A 741 7.93 25.77 -14.73
CA ARG A 741 7.23 25.83 -16.02
C ARG A 741 7.42 27.16 -16.73
N ILE A 742 7.27 28.30 -16.03
CA ILE A 742 7.58 29.64 -16.58
C ILE A 742 9.03 29.72 -17.06
N MET A 743 9.99 29.17 -16.29
CA MET A 743 11.40 29.16 -16.69
C MET A 743 11.66 28.27 -17.92
N PHE A 744 10.97 27.14 -18.06
CA PHE A 744 11.13 26.24 -19.20
C PHE A 744 10.41 26.73 -20.47
N GLU A 745 9.24 27.36 -20.32
CA GLU A 745 8.41 27.90 -21.40
C GLU A 745 8.96 29.23 -21.95
N GLU A 746 9.39 30.13 -21.05
CA GLU A 746 9.65 31.54 -21.39
C GLU A 746 11.13 31.95 -21.21
N GLN A 747 11.94 31.12 -20.53
CA GLN A 747 13.35 31.37 -20.15
C GLN A 747 13.61 32.74 -19.46
N ASP A 748 12.58 33.34 -18.87
CA ASP A 748 12.59 34.70 -18.34
C ASP A 748 12.47 34.73 -16.81
N LEU A 749 13.60 35.05 -16.15
CA LEU A 749 13.68 35.21 -14.69
C LEU A 749 12.85 36.38 -14.15
N VAL A 750 12.55 37.41 -14.94
CA VAL A 750 11.72 38.55 -14.53
C VAL A 750 10.26 38.13 -14.38
N LYS A 751 9.77 37.24 -15.25
CA LYS A 751 8.44 36.64 -15.13
C LYS A 751 8.35 35.67 -13.95
N VAL A 752 9.40 34.87 -13.71
CA VAL A 752 9.50 34.04 -12.50
C VAL A 752 9.45 34.92 -11.24
N LYS A 753 10.25 36.00 -11.17
CA LYS A 753 10.22 36.97 -10.05
C LYS A 753 8.81 37.55 -9.85
N SER A 754 8.21 38.07 -10.92
CA SER A 754 6.87 38.66 -10.92
C SER A 754 5.78 37.69 -10.43
N TYR A 755 5.87 36.41 -10.79
CA TYR A 755 4.96 35.37 -10.30
C TYR A 755 5.17 35.11 -8.80
N VAL A 756 6.43 34.95 -8.36
CA VAL A 756 6.78 34.63 -6.98
C VAL A 756 6.40 35.77 -6.03
N GLU A 757 6.70 37.02 -6.38
CA GLU A 757 6.31 38.21 -5.60
C GLU A 757 4.78 38.35 -5.50
N ARG A 758 4.05 38.01 -6.57
CA ARG A 758 2.58 37.96 -6.56
C ARG A 758 2.06 36.89 -5.59
N GLN A 759 2.67 35.70 -5.55
CA GLN A 759 2.26 34.66 -4.58
C GLN A 759 2.61 35.08 -3.14
N TRP A 760 3.79 35.61 -2.87
CA TRP A 760 4.14 36.13 -1.54
C TRP A 760 3.18 37.24 -1.10
N THR A 761 2.79 38.13 -2.02
CA THR A 761 1.79 39.19 -1.76
C THR A 761 0.43 38.59 -1.38
N ARG A 762 -0.02 37.53 -2.07
CA ARG A 762 -1.25 36.80 -1.72
C ARG A 762 -1.16 36.13 -0.35
N ILE A 763 -0.03 35.48 -0.05
CA ILE A 763 0.19 34.82 1.24
C ILE A 763 0.15 35.86 2.37
N LEU A 764 0.96 36.92 2.29
CA LEU A 764 1.03 38.00 3.30
C LEU A 764 -0.31 38.72 3.51
N SER A 765 -1.12 38.86 2.45
CA SER A 765 -2.47 39.45 2.53
C SER A 765 -3.57 38.47 2.95
N GLY A 766 -3.26 37.18 3.16
CA GLY A 766 -4.22 36.14 3.54
C GLY A 766 -5.13 35.66 2.40
N LYS A 767 -4.87 36.04 1.14
CA LYS A 767 -5.70 35.73 -0.04
C LYS A 767 -5.33 34.37 -0.68
N VAL A 768 -5.30 33.33 0.16
CA VAL A 768 -4.89 31.95 -0.18
C VAL A 768 -5.78 30.91 0.50
N SER A 769 -5.92 29.72 -0.09
CA SER A 769 -6.61 28.60 0.56
C SER A 769 -5.71 27.98 1.63
N ILE A 770 -6.25 27.78 2.84
CA ILE A 770 -5.55 27.13 3.96
C ILE A 770 -5.15 25.68 3.61
N GLN A 771 -5.90 25.02 2.73
CA GLN A 771 -5.61 23.66 2.23
C GLN A 771 -4.16 23.51 1.75
N ASP A 772 -3.63 24.53 1.07
CA ASP A 772 -2.28 24.48 0.49
C ASP A 772 -1.15 24.62 1.53
N PHE A 773 -1.49 24.90 2.79
CA PHE A 773 -0.54 25.10 3.89
C PHE A 773 -0.58 23.96 4.93
N ILE A 774 -1.46 22.98 4.75
CA ILE A 774 -1.52 21.79 5.59
C ILE A 774 -0.33 20.87 5.25
N PHE A 775 0.43 20.50 6.27
CA PHE A 775 1.35 19.37 6.21
C PHE A 775 0.61 18.10 6.67
N ALA A 776 1.02 16.94 6.17
CA ALA A 776 0.58 15.65 6.70
C ALA A 776 1.76 14.69 6.74
N LYS A 777 2.13 14.20 7.93
CA LYS A 777 3.33 13.36 8.14
C LYS A 777 2.98 12.10 8.93
N GLU A 778 3.67 11.01 8.61
CA GLU A 778 3.49 9.72 9.29
C GLU A 778 3.84 9.84 10.78
N VAL A 779 2.92 9.36 11.63
CA VAL A 779 3.11 9.26 13.07
C VAL A 779 3.38 7.81 13.45
N ARG A 780 4.40 7.58 14.28
CA ARG A 780 4.85 6.26 14.72
C ARG A 780 5.11 6.30 16.24
N LEU A 781 4.03 6.50 17.01
CA LEU A 781 4.07 6.47 18.48
C LEU A 781 4.71 5.15 18.97
N GLY A 782 5.32 5.19 20.15
CA GLY A 782 6.14 4.09 20.68
C GLY A 782 7.54 3.97 20.05
N THR A 783 7.76 4.39 18.79
CA THR A 783 9.08 4.23 18.14
C THR A 783 10.03 5.43 18.27
N TYR A 784 9.55 6.57 18.78
CA TYR A 784 10.36 7.77 18.94
C TYR A 784 11.33 7.63 20.13
N SER A 785 12.60 7.94 19.92
CA SER A 785 13.62 7.85 20.96
C SER A 785 13.30 8.77 22.15
N ALA A 786 13.29 8.22 23.36
CA ALA A 786 13.17 8.98 24.61
C ALA A 786 14.31 10.02 24.81
N ARG A 787 15.40 9.94 24.03
CA ARG A 787 16.49 10.93 24.02
C ARG A 787 16.18 12.16 23.15
N ALA A 788 15.12 12.13 22.35
CA ALA A 788 14.72 13.28 21.53
C ALA A 788 14.05 14.34 22.41
N SER A 789 14.57 15.57 22.39
CA SER A 789 14.08 16.69 23.21
C SER A 789 12.67 17.18 22.86
N SER A 790 12.12 16.75 21.73
CA SER A 790 10.73 17.01 21.35
C SER A 790 10.23 15.99 20.33
N LEU A 791 8.92 15.71 20.38
CA LEU A 791 8.24 14.90 19.37
C LEU A 791 8.10 15.67 18.04
N PRO A 792 8.02 14.97 16.89
CA PRO A 792 7.70 15.61 15.61
C PRO A 792 6.35 16.36 15.64
N PRO A 793 6.18 17.46 14.88
CA PRO A 793 4.94 18.26 14.82
C PRO A 793 3.63 17.46 14.73
N ALA A 794 3.58 16.45 13.85
CA ALA A 794 2.41 15.60 13.67
C ALA A 794 2.11 14.72 14.89
N ALA A 795 3.16 14.21 15.56
CA ALA A 795 3.03 13.44 16.78
C ALA A 795 2.59 14.32 17.97
N ILE A 796 3.02 15.59 18.04
CA ILE A 796 2.50 16.54 19.04
C ILE A 796 1.00 16.77 18.86
N VAL A 797 0.53 16.95 17.62
CA VAL A 797 -0.91 17.12 17.34
C VAL A 797 -1.69 15.86 17.71
N ALA A 798 -1.16 14.67 17.40
CA ALA A 798 -1.74 13.40 17.84
C ALA A 798 -1.82 13.27 19.37
N THR A 799 -0.73 13.54 20.10
CA THR A 799 -0.72 13.48 21.56
C THR A 799 -1.69 14.47 22.19
N LYS A 800 -1.80 15.71 21.66
CA LYS A 800 -2.82 16.68 22.11
C LYS A 800 -4.24 16.18 21.87
N ALA A 801 -4.49 15.50 20.75
CA ALA A 801 -5.79 14.85 20.48
C ALA A 801 -6.07 13.71 21.47
N MET A 802 -5.11 12.82 21.71
CA MET A 802 -5.21 11.70 22.67
C MET A 802 -5.48 12.16 24.11
N LEU A 803 -4.89 13.28 24.54
CA LEU A 803 -5.16 13.90 25.85
C LEU A 803 -6.59 14.45 25.96
N SER A 804 -7.25 14.72 24.84
CA SER A 804 -8.62 15.24 24.78
C SER A 804 -9.65 14.11 24.60
N ASP A 805 -9.28 13.07 23.84
CA ASP A 805 -10.03 11.86 23.57
C ASP A 805 -9.04 10.69 23.40
N PRO A 806 -8.97 9.71 24.32
CA PRO A 806 -8.09 8.56 24.19
C PRO A 806 -8.29 7.74 22.91
N ARG A 807 -9.52 7.70 22.34
CA ARG A 807 -9.82 7.03 21.07
C ARG A 807 -9.33 7.82 19.84
N ALA A 808 -8.74 9.00 20.04
CA ALA A 808 -8.07 9.78 19.00
C ALA A 808 -6.64 9.32 18.65
N GLU A 809 -6.19 8.17 19.20
CA GLU A 809 -4.88 7.59 18.89
C GLU A 809 -4.71 7.25 17.39
N PRO A 810 -3.70 7.82 16.71
CA PRO A 810 -3.44 7.50 15.31
C PRO A 810 -2.88 6.09 15.17
N ARG A 811 -3.28 5.40 14.10
CA ARG A 811 -2.72 4.07 13.76
C ARG A 811 -1.25 4.19 13.32
N TYR A 812 -0.50 3.08 13.37
CA TYR A 812 0.92 3.08 13.00
C TYR A 812 1.15 3.58 11.56
N ALA A 813 2.00 4.61 11.43
CA ALA A 813 2.32 5.31 10.19
C ALA A 813 1.13 6.04 9.52
N GLU A 814 0.04 6.29 10.25
CA GLU A 814 -1.04 7.20 9.82
C GLU A 814 -0.49 8.63 9.61
N ARG A 815 -1.00 9.34 8.59
CA ARG A 815 -0.55 10.67 8.22
C ARG A 815 -1.37 11.75 8.91
N VAL A 816 -0.93 12.18 10.10
CA VAL A 816 -1.65 13.20 10.88
C VAL A 816 -1.41 14.60 10.29
N PRO A 817 -2.49 15.37 9.98
CA PRO A 817 -2.38 16.69 9.39
C PRO A 817 -2.12 17.78 10.44
N TYR A 818 -1.34 18.80 10.08
CA TYR A 818 -1.04 19.94 10.94
C TYR A 818 -0.78 21.24 10.16
N VAL A 819 -0.96 22.38 10.83
CA VAL A 819 -0.61 23.72 10.33
C VAL A 819 0.28 24.46 11.33
N VAL A 820 1.07 25.42 10.83
CA VAL A 820 1.93 26.27 11.66
C VAL A 820 1.32 27.66 11.78
N ILE A 821 1.04 28.07 13.01
CA ILE A 821 0.39 29.34 13.35
C ILE A 821 1.40 30.36 13.91
N HIS A 822 1.00 31.63 14.00
CA HIS A 822 1.78 32.62 14.75
C HIS A 822 1.82 32.24 16.23
N GLY A 823 3.01 32.31 16.82
CA GLY A 823 3.24 32.22 18.26
C GLY A 823 3.82 33.52 18.80
N GLU A 824 4.13 33.52 20.09
CA GLU A 824 4.80 34.64 20.77
C GLU A 824 6.23 34.85 20.22
N PRO A 825 6.82 36.05 20.38
CA PRO A 825 8.20 36.30 19.96
C PRO A 825 9.17 35.30 20.62
N GLY A 826 9.91 34.55 19.81
CA GLY A 826 10.82 33.50 20.28
C GLY A 826 10.18 32.11 20.48
N ALA A 827 8.88 31.95 20.27
CA ALA A 827 8.21 30.65 20.35
C ALA A 827 8.85 29.60 19.43
N ARG A 828 8.99 28.37 19.92
CA ARG A 828 9.58 27.28 19.15
C ARG A 828 8.56 26.75 18.15
N LEU A 829 9.03 26.11 17.08
CA LEU A 829 8.15 25.52 16.07
C LEU A 829 7.09 24.60 16.69
N VAL A 830 7.48 23.78 17.68
CA VAL A 830 6.61 22.82 18.38
C VAL A 830 5.44 23.47 19.14
N ASP A 831 5.62 24.70 19.61
CA ASP A 831 4.59 25.45 20.34
C ASP A 831 3.58 26.09 19.35
N MET A 832 4.01 26.31 18.10
CA MET A 832 3.24 26.89 17.00
C MET A 832 2.47 25.86 16.13
N VAL A 833 2.35 24.60 16.56
CA VAL A 833 1.65 23.54 15.80
C VAL A 833 0.26 23.24 16.35
N ILE A 834 -0.74 23.30 15.47
CA ILE A 834 -2.13 22.90 15.77
C ILE A 834 -2.73 21.99 14.68
N ASN A 835 -3.83 21.33 15.03
CA ASN A 835 -4.71 20.62 14.08
C ASN A 835 -5.39 21.64 13.14
N PRO A 836 -5.53 21.38 11.82
CA PRO A 836 -6.18 22.29 10.89
C PRO A 836 -7.61 22.69 11.26
N TYR A 837 -8.38 21.81 11.92
CA TYR A 837 -9.74 22.12 12.35
C TYR A 837 -9.79 23.30 13.33
N GLY A 838 -8.83 23.41 14.24
CA GLY A 838 -8.73 24.54 15.18
C GLY A 838 -8.37 25.87 14.51
N LEU A 839 -7.80 25.85 13.29
CA LEU A 839 -7.61 27.07 12.49
C LEU A 839 -8.88 27.45 11.71
N LEU A 840 -9.72 26.47 11.35
CA LEU A 840 -10.90 26.61 10.50
C LEU A 840 -12.21 26.77 11.27
N GLU A 841 -12.16 26.78 12.59
CA GLU A 841 -13.29 27.05 13.47
C GLU A 841 -13.74 28.52 13.35
N VAL A 842 -15.06 28.76 13.40
CA VAL A 842 -15.63 30.10 13.23
C VAL A 842 -15.29 30.96 14.46
N GLY A 843 -14.58 32.07 14.24
CA GLY A 843 -14.03 32.86 15.35
C GLY A 843 -12.76 32.28 15.96
N SER A 844 -12.11 31.32 15.29
CA SER A 844 -10.77 30.86 15.65
C SER A 844 -9.82 32.05 15.85
N PRO A 845 -9.13 32.13 17.00
CA PRO A 845 -8.23 33.23 17.30
C PRO A 845 -6.80 32.93 16.82
N TYR A 846 -6.64 31.96 15.90
CA TYR A 846 -5.36 31.54 15.33
C TYR A 846 -5.17 32.07 13.91
N ARG A 847 -3.91 32.34 13.55
CA ARG A 847 -3.52 32.83 12.23
C ARG A 847 -2.35 32.01 11.70
N LEU A 848 -2.40 31.63 10.43
CA LEU A 848 -1.29 30.99 9.71
C LEU A 848 0.00 31.81 9.79
N ASN A 849 1.15 31.19 10.03
CA ASN A 849 2.44 31.89 10.10
C ASN A 849 3.03 32.15 8.71
N GLU A 850 2.59 33.21 8.03
CA GLU A 850 2.99 33.50 6.64
C GLU A 850 4.51 33.59 6.46
N LEU A 851 5.21 34.21 7.42
CA LEU A 851 6.66 34.38 7.39
C LEU A 851 7.38 33.03 7.51
N TYR A 852 6.90 32.10 8.35
CA TYR A 852 7.44 30.75 8.42
C TYR A 852 7.31 30.02 7.08
N TYR A 853 6.12 30.01 6.47
CA TYR A 853 5.92 29.31 5.20
C TYR A 853 6.76 29.92 4.06
N ILE A 854 6.85 31.26 3.98
CA ILE A 854 7.68 31.91 2.96
C ILE A 854 9.17 31.62 3.19
N THR A 855 9.69 31.91 4.38
CA THR A 855 11.15 31.89 4.65
C THR A 855 11.72 30.50 4.93
N LYS A 856 10.94 29.57 5.51
CA LYS A 856 11.41 28.24 5.91
C LYS A 856 10.97 27.10 4.98
N GLN A 857 9.97 27.32 4.12
CA GLN A 857 9.43 26.28 3.23
C GLN A 857 9.58 26.65 1.75
N ILE A 858 9.00 27.78 1.33
CA ILE A 858 8.95 28.19 -0.09
C ILE A 858 10.32 28.65 -0.59
N ILE A 859 10.94 29.64 0.07
CA ILE A 859 12.24 30.19 -0.37
C ILE A 859 13.31 29.10 -0.47
N PRO A 860 13.54 28.21 0.53
CA PRO A 860 14.57 27.18 0.42
C PRO A 860 14.37 26.20 -0.75
N ALA A 861 13.12 25.89 -1.13
CA ALA A 861 12.83 25.01 -2.25
C ALA A 861 13.16 25.68 -3.59
N LEU A 862 12.68 26.90 -3.81
CA LEU A 862 12.97 27.65 -5.04
C LEU A 862 14.46 28.06 -5.13
N GLN A 863 15.10 28.38 -4.00
CA GLN A 863 16.52 28.75 -3.91
C GLN A 863 17.47 27.62 -4.33
N ARG A 864 17.08 26.34 -4.14
CA ARG A 864 17.84 25.18 -4.65
C ARG A 864 17.88 25.11 -6.17
N VAL A 865 16.85 25.62 -6.84
CA VAL A 865 16.76 25.64 -8.31
C VAL A 865 17.35 26.93 -8.86
N PHE A 866 16.73 28.07 -8.56
CA PHE A 866 17.09 29.36 -9.15
C PHE A 866 18.42 29.92 -8.61
N GLY A 867 18.93 29.38 -7.50
CA GLY A 867 20.29 29.67 -7.05
C GLY A 867 21.37 29.25 -8.05
N LEU A 868 21.12 28.22 -8.88
CA LEU A 868 22.01 27.82 -9.97
C LEU A 868 22.08 28.87 -11.10
N LEU A 869 21.11 29.78 -11.16
CA LEU A 869 21.07 30.93 -12.07
C LEU A 869 21.54 32.23 -11.38
N GLY A 870 22.24 32.14 -10.25
CA GLY A 870 22.74 33.29 -9.49
C GLY A 870 21.67 34.10 -8.73
N VAL A 871 20.43 33.62 -8.69
CA VAL A 871 19.32 34.33 -8.04
C VAL A 871 19.35 34.16 -6.52
N ASN A 872 19.13 35.25 -5.77
CA ASN A 872 18.90 35.22 -4.33
C ASN A 872 17.43 35.59 -4.02
N LEU A 873 16.63 34.61 -3.62
CA LEU A 873 15.20 34.81 -3.33
C LEU A 873 14.95 35.50 -1.99
N ASN A 874 15.88 35.43 -1.03
CA ASN A 874 15.76 36.24 0.19
C ASN A 874 15.90 37.74 -0.13
N LYS A 875 16.77 38.09 -1.09
CA LYS A 875 16.88 39.47 -1.58
C LYS A 875 15.57 39.92 -2.23
N TRP A 876 15.00 39.13 -3.15
CA TRP A 876 13.68 39.44 -3.73
C TRP A 876 12.57 39.59 -2.66
N PHE A 877 12.52 38.70 -1.66
CA PHE A 877 11.54 38.77 -0.59
C PHE A 877 11.76 39.97 0.37
N ASN A 878 12.96 40.55 0.42
CA ASN A 878 13.24 41.74 1.22
C ASN A 878 12.99 43.04 0.44
N GLU A 879 13.20 43.03 -0.87
CA GLU A 879 12.95 44.15 -1.79
C GLU A 879 11.46 44.31 -2.16
N MET A 880 10.66 43.24 -2.09
CA MET A 880 9.26 43.31 -2.48
C MET A 880 8.46 44.34 -1.64
N PRO A 881 7.52 45.09 -2.25
CA PRO A 881 6.59 45.91 -1.50
C PRO A 881 5.84 45.08 -0.45
N ARG A 882 5.83 45.54 0.81
CA ARG A 882 5.07 44.87 1.89
C ARG A 882 3.60 45.25 1.75
N PRO A 883 2.68 44.31 1.43
CA PRO A 883 1.28 44.64 1.25
C PRO A 883 0.62 44.98 2.59
N THR A 884 -0.13 46.07 2.63
CA THR A 884 -1.05 46.36 3.74
C THR A 884 -2.10 45.24 3.81
N ARG A 885 -2.15 44.52 4.94
CA ARG A 885 -3.14 43.46 5.16
C ARG A 885 -4.55 44.08 5.24
N SER A 886 -5.53 43.52 4.53
CA SER A 886 -6.90 44.04 4.53
C SER A 886 -7.52 44.00 5.93
N THR A 887 -8.36 45.00 6.20
CA THR A 887 -8.88 45.32 7.54
C THR A 887 -9.95 44.37 8.03
N LEU A 888 -10.64 43.68 7.10
CA LEU A 888 -11.53 42.55 7.39
C LEU A 888 -10.84 41.44 8.22
N ALA A 889 -9.53 41.23 8.05
CA ALA A 889 -8.77 40.24 8.81
C ALA A 889 -8.21 40.78 10.16
N LYS A 890 -8.63 41.97 10.60
CA LYS A 890 -8.25 42.59 11.89
C LYS A 890 -9.41 42.77 12.88
N ARG A 891 -10.68 42.82 12.42
CA ARG A 891 -11.85 43.07 13.28
C ARG A 891 -12.34 41.87 14.13
N GLN A 892 -11.70 40.70 14.04
CA GLN A 892 -12.22 39.43 14.58
C GLN A 892 -12.24 39.28 16.11
N SER A 893 -11.77 40.27 16.90
CA SER A 893 -11.48 40.10 18.34
C SER A 893 -12.26 41.00 19.32
N ALA A 894 -13.35 41.69 18.95
CA ALA A 894 -13.97 42.71 19.83
C ALA A 894 -15.24 42.30 20.60
N LEU A 895 -16.04 41.33 20.12
CA LEU A 895 -17.37 41.04 20.70
C LEU A 895 -17.37 39.81 21.63
N GLY A 896 -16.67 39.96 22.76
CA GLY A 896 -16.87 39.16 23.97
C GLY A 896 -17.72 39.88 25.03
N HIS A 897 -18.26 41.06 24.73
CA HIS A 897 -19.12 41.84 25.62
C HIS A 897 -20.58 41.41 25.49
N GLY A 898 -21.24 41.23 26.64
CA GLY A 898 -22.54 40.58 26.70
C GLY A 898 -23.67 41.39 26.07
N SER A 899 -24.55 40.70 25.33
CA SER A 899 -25.92 41.16 25.16
C SER A 899 -26.54 41.34 26.55
N ARG A 900 -27.23 42.45 26.73
CA ARG A 900 -27.89 42.84 27.98
C ARG A 900 -29.36 42.39 28.02
N ASP A 901 -29.74 41.45 27.16
CA ASP A 901 -31.09 40.87 27.12
C ASP A 901 -31.22 39.64 28.02
N SER A 902 -31.81 39.88 29.18
CA SER A 902 -32.13 38.87 30.18
C SER A 902 -33.36 38.03 29.81
N SER A 903 -33.23 37.10 28.86
CA SER A 903 -34.21 36.00 28.66
C SER A 903 -33.75 34.89 27.68
N SER A 904 -32.79 34.05 28.08
CA SER A 904 -32.72 32.69 27.51
C SER A 904 -32.19 31.65 28.51
N ILE A 905 -32.85 30.49 28.45
CA ILE A 905 -32.90 29.40 29.41
C ILE A 905 -31.51 28.84 29.79
N ARG A 906 -31.27 28.62 31.08
CA ARG A 906 -30.08 27.94 31.60
C ARG A 906 -30.12 26.46 31.21
N LEU A 907 -29.22 26.00 30.35
CA LEU A 907 -28.81 24.60 30.29
C LEU A 907 -27.47 24.44 31.01
N GLY A 908 -27.42 23.53 31.99
CA GLY A 908 -26.37 23.50 33.00
C GLY A 908 -25.04 22.93 32.51
N TRP A 909 -24.00 23.76 32.51
CA TRP A 909 -22.62 23.29 32.53
C TRP A 909 -21.87 23.84 33.74
N ASN A 910 -21.69 22.98 34.75
CA ASN A 910 -20.77 23.24 35.85
C ASN A 910 -19.31 23.11 35.37
N LYS A 911 -18.75 24.19 34.81
CA LYS A 911 -17.31 24.42 34.79
C LYS A 911 -16.98 25.61 35.67
N LYS A 912 -16.09 25.40 36.64
CA LYS A 912 -15.48 26.49 37.43
C LYS A 912 -14.89 27.53 36.46
N PRO A 913 -15.02 28.83 36.72
CA PRO A 913 -14.48 29.85 35.83
C PRO A 913 -12.95 29.87 35.91
N SER A 914 -12.29 29.12 35.03
CA SER A 914 -10.88 29.37 34.72
C SER A 914 -10.78 30.78 34.17
N ALA A 915 -9.96 31.63 34.80
CA ALA A 915 -9.84 33.04 34.46
C ALA A 915 -9.70 33.23 32.94
N LYS A 916 -10.58 34.03 32.34
CA LYS A 916 -10.46 34.43 30.94
C LYS A 916 -9.15 35.21 30.81
N VAL A 917 -8.13 34.59 30.20
CA VAL A 917 -7.00 35.33 29.64
C VAL A 917 -7.53 36.04 28.39
N ALA A 918 -8.20 37.18 28.62
CA ALA A 918 -8.51 38.12 27.56
C ALA A 918 -7.17 38.58 26.97
N ARG A 919 -7.01 38.42 25.66
CA ARG A 919 -5.76 38.75 25.00
C ARG A 919 -5.66 40.26 24.83
N ILE A 920 -4.45 40.74 24.57
CA ILE A 920 -4.22 42.16 24.28
C ILE A 920 -5.07 42.64 23.08
N ASP A 921 -5.24 41.82 22.02
CA ASP A 921 -6.10 42.15 20.88
C ASP A 921 -7.61 42.19 21.21
N THR A 922 -8.03 41.63 22.35
CA THR A 922 -9.40 41.80 22.87
C THR A 922 -9.61 43.17 23.54
N TYR A 923 -8.53 43.90 23.86
CA TYR A 923 -8.55 45.26 24.40
C TYR A 923 -8.23 46.34 23.34
N TYR A 924 -7.62 45.97 22.21
CA TYR A 924 -7.33 46.87 21.09
C TYR A 924 -8.30 46.64 19.92
N MET A 925 -9.40 47.39 19.88
CA MET A 925 -10.27 47.44 18.70
C MET A 925 -9.46 47.88 17.46
N SER A 926 -9.59 47.15 16.35
CA SER A 926 -8.87 47.51 15.13
C SER A 926 -9.48 48.77 14.50
N SER A 927 -8.83 49.90 14.75
CA SER A 927 -9.18 51.26 14.33
C SER A 927 -9.01 51.48 12.82
N HIS A 928 -9.67 50.70 11.97
CA HIS A 928 -9.60 50.87 10.52
C HIS A 928 -10.96 50.75 9.80
N CYS A 929 -11.10 51.49 8.70
CA CYS A 929 -12.26 51.56 7.82
C CYS A 929 -12.49 50.25 7.04
N THR A 930 -13.75 49.82 6.96
CA THR A 930 -14.15 48.60 6.23
C THR A 930 -14.11 48.74 4.70
N ILE A 931 -14.09 49.97 4.16
CA ILE A 931 -14.10 50.24 2.71
C ILE A 931 -12.69 50.43 2.14
N CYS A 932 -11.96 51.47 2.57
CA CYS A 932 -10.64 51.83 2.06
C CYS A 932 -9.47 51.21 2.86
N GLY A 933 -9.70 50.87 4.12
CA GLY A 933 -8.66 50.35 5.02
C GLY A 933 -7.90 51.40 5.85
N ASP A 934 -8.18 52.69 5.66
CA ASP A 934 -7.56 53.79 6.42
C ASP A 934 -7.92 53.75 7.91
N THR A 935 -7.09 54.36 8.76
CA THR A 935 -7.31 54.43 10.20
C THR A 935 -8.56 55.26 10.55
N VAL A 936 -9.37 54.81 11.52
CA VAL A 936 -10.57 55.49 12.03
C VAL A 936 -10.47 55.71 13.54
N GLN A 937 -11.26 56.62 14.11
CA GLN A 937 -11.17 56.91 15.55
C GLN A 937 -12.19 56.08 16.35
N GLY A 938 -11.76 55.59 17.52
CA GLY A 938 -12.63 54.86 18.44
C GLY A 938 -13.32 53.64 17.81
N SER A 939 -14.65 53.60 17.92
CA SER A 939 -15.52 52.52 17.43
C SER A 939 -16.09 52.74 16.02
N GLU A 940 -15.65 53.78 15.29
CA GLU A 940 -16.16 54.06 13.94
C GLU A 940 -15.92 52.90 12.95
N ILE A 941 -16.81 52.74 11.98
CA ILE A 941 -16.76 51.66 10.96
C ILE A 941 -16.15 52.14 9.64
N PHE A 942 -16.30 53.43 9.35
CA PHE A 942 -15.87 54.07 8.11
C PHE A 942 -15.11 55.34 8.44
N CYS A 943 -14.08 55.68 7.66
CA CYS A 943 -13.37 56.94 7.84
C CYS A 943 -14.22 58.12 7.36
N SER A 944 -13.96 59.30 7.92
CA SER A 944 -14.60 60.55 7.52
C SER A 944 -14.51 60.84 6.02
N HIS A 945 -13.47 60.36 5.33
CA HIS A 945 -13.35 60.47 3.87
C HIS A 945 -14.40 59.61 3.12
N CYS A 946 -14.62 58.36 3.55
CA CYS A 946 -15.66 57.50 2.97
C CYS A 946 -17.06 58.04 3.27
N LEU A 947 -17.31 58.50 4.50
CA LEU A 947 -18.61 59.02 4.94
C LEU A 947 -19.06 60.29 4.19
N LYS A 948 -18.16 61.01 3.48
CA LYS A 948 -18.55 62.14 2.60
C LYS A 948 -19.53 61.75 1.50
N ASN A 949 -19.62 60.48 1.12
CA ASN A 949 -20.60 60.00 0.16
C ASN A 949 -21.27 58.73 0.70
N GLU A 950 -22.21 58.95 1.62
CA GLU A 950 -22.95 57.91 2.32
C GLU A 950 -23.68 56.94 1.38
N ALA A 951 -24.26 57.44 0.28
CA ALA A 951 -24.91 56.61 -0.74
C ALA A 951 -23.95 55.61 -1.38
N VAL A 952 -22.70 56.00 -1.63
CA VAL A 952 -21.65 55.08 -2.13
C VAL A 952 -21.20 54.11 -1.05
N VAL A 953 -21.09 54.53 0.22
CA VAL A 953 -20.79 53.65 1.36
C VAL A 953 -21.85 52.56 1.47
N ALA A 954 -23.13 52.93 1.54
CA ALA A 954 -24.26 52.02 1.61
C ALA A 954 -24.26 51.04 0.42
N THR A 955 -24.12 51.54 -0.81
CA THR A 955 -24.09 50.71 -2.03
C THR A 955 -22.92 49.72 -2.04
N VAL A 956 -21.71 50.14 -1.64
CA VAL A 956 -20.52 49.28 -1.60
C VAL A 956 -20.64 48.22 -0.51
N VAL A 957 -21.16 48.57 0.66
CA VAL A 957 -21.32 47.63 1.78
C VAL A 957 -22.43 46.63 1.47
N ALA A 958 -23.65 47.08 1.15
CA ALA A 958 -24.76 46.21 0.78
C ALA A 958 -24.43 45.32 -0.44
N GLY A 959 -23.76 45.87 -1.46
CA GLY A 959 -23.31 45.11 -2.63
C GLY A 959 -22.25 44.05 -2.31
N ARG A 960 -21.36 44.29 -1.34
CA ARG A 960 -20.42 43.28 -0.82
C ARG A 960 -21.15 42.20 -0.02
N THR A 961 -22.06 42.57 0.89
CA THR A 961 -22.87 41.61 1.68
C THR A 961 -23.66 40.69 0.74
N SER A 962 -24.48 41.27 -0.13
CA SER A 962 -25.32 40.52 -1.09
C SER A 962 -24.51 39.65 -2.08
N LYS A 963 -23.25 40.03 -2.37
CA LYS A 963 -22.34 39.15 -3.13
C LYS A 963 -21.92 37.93 -2.30
N LEU A 964 -21.43 38.15 -1.08
CA LEU A 964 -20.97 37.08 -0.19
C LEU A 964 -22.12 36.14 0.22
N GLU A 965 -23.35 36.65 0.35
CA GLU A 965 -24.57 35.85 0.57
C GLU A 965 -24.87 34.90 -0.59
N ARG A 966 -24.84 35.40 -1.83
CA ARG A 966 -25.03 34.55 -3.02
C ARG A 966 -23.92 33.51 -3.16
N GLU A 967 -22.68 33.87 -2.80
CA GLU A 967 -21.55 32.94 -2.78
C GLU A 967 -21.71 31.85 -1.72
N ILE A 968 -22.11 32.18 -0.47
CA ILE A 968 -22.32 31.15 0.57
C ILE A 968 -23.54 30.26 0.26
N GLN A 969 -24.63 30.82 -0.29
CA GLN A 969 -25.80 30.05 -0.74
C GLN A 969 -25.43 29.06 -1.86
N HIS A 970 -24.64 29.50 -2.84
CA HIS A 970 -24.14 28.63 -3.90
C HIS A 970 -23.25 27.50 -3.35
N LEU A 971 -22.30 27.82 -2.46
CA LEU A 971 -21.44 26.82 -1.81
C LEU A 971 -22.24 25.84 -0.92
N ALA A 972 -23.33 26.30 -0.28
CA ALA A 972 -24.24 25.46 0.48
C ALA A 972 -25.06 24.52 -0.43
N ALA A 973 -25.55 25.02 -1.57
CA ALA A 973 -26.24 24.19 -2.57
C ALA A 973 -25.33 23.09 -3.16
N VAL A 974 -24.06 23.42 -3.45
CA VAL A 974 -23.04 22.43 -3.87
C VAL A 974 -22.81 21.37 -2.77
N CYS A 975 -22.72 21.79 -1.50
CA CYS A 975 -22.65 20.85 -0.38
C CYS A 975 -23.92 20.00 -0.24
N GLY A 976 -25.10 20.55 -0.55
CA GLY A 976 -26.37 19.83 -0.56
C GLY A 976 -26.43 18.74 -1.62
N HIS A 977 -26.03 19.04 -2.85
CA HIS A 977 -25.96 18.05 -3.94
C HIS A 977 -24.95 16.92 -3.64
N CYS A 978 -23.89 17.22 -2.89
CA CYS A 978 -22.90 16.25 -2.41
C CYS A 978 -23.36 15.48 -1.14
N GLY A 979 -24.61 15.64 -0.68
CA GLY A 979 -25.15 15.00 0.54
C GLY A 979 -24.58 15.53 1.87
N GLY A 980 -23.69 16.52 1.83
CA GLY A 980 -23.01 17.10 3.00
C GLY A 980 -23.79 18.15 3.76
N ALA A 981 -24.98 18.54 3.29
CA ALA A 981 -25.91 19.41 4.01
C ALA A 981 -26.96 18.61 4.79
N ASP A 982 -27.62 19.28 5.73
CA ASP A 982 -28.85 18.85 6.39
C ASP A 982 -29.95 19.84 6.03
N TRP A 983 -31.15 19.34 5.77
CA TRP A 983 -32.35 20.12 5.46
C TRP A 983 -33.58 19.60 6.23
N ILE A 984 -33.38 18.62 7.14
CA ILE A 984 -34.46 17.88 7.80
C ILE A 984 -34.44 18.12 9.31
N VAL A 985 -33.26 18.05 9.94
CA VAL A 985 -33.17 18.14 11.41
C VAL A 985 -32.79 19.55 11.87
N GLU A 986 -31.74 20.13 11.29
CA GLU A 986 -31.19 21.41 11.76
C GLU A 986 -30.89 22.45 10.69
N SER A 987 -31.14 22.14 9.42
CA SER A 987 -30.69 22.93 8.26
C SER A 987 -29.15 23.15 8.18
N GLY A 988 -28.67 23.58 7.01
CA GLY A 988 -27.28 23.99 6.78
C GLY A 988 -26.24 22.88 6.63
N VAL A 989 -24.98 23.26 6.36
CA VAL A 989 -23.92 22.33 5.95
C VAL A 989 -23.17 21.71 7.14
N LYS A 990 -23.32 20.39 7.32
CA LYS A 990 -22.70 19.63 8.43
C LYS A 990 -21.37 18.94 8.06
N CYS A 991 -21.03 18.86 6.77
CA CYS A 991 -19.78 18.26 6.29
C CYS A 991 -18.52 19.06 6.70
N VAL A 992 -17.48 18.33 7.13
CA VAL A 992 -16.18 18.87 7.59
C VAL A 992 -14.96 18.30 6.85
N SER A 993 -15.13 17.71 5.67
CA SER A 993 -14.03 17.01 4.96
C SER A 993 -12.85 17.92 4.58
N LEU A 994 -11.68 17.68 5.17
CA LEU A 994 -10.42 18.35 4.83
C LEU A 994 -9.89 17.99 3.41
N ALA A 995 -10.43 16.94 2.77
CA ALA A 995 -10.13 16.61 1.38
C ALA A 995 -10.88 17.52 0.38
N CYS A 996 -11.95 18.21 0.83
CA CYS A 996 -12.81 18.99 -0.04
C CYS A 996 -12.37 20.47 -0.11
N PRO A 997 -12.04 21.03 -1.29
CA PRO A 997 -11.69 22.46 -1.42
C PRO A 997 -12.85 23.39 -1.06
N VAL A 998 -14.10 22.94 -1.30
CA VAL A 998 -15.33 23.69 -0.97
C VAL A 998 -15.45 23.96 0.53
N PHE A 999 -14.94 23.06 1.39
CA PHE A 999 -14.95 23.27 2.85
C PHE A 999 -14.15 24.51 3.26
N TYR A 1000 -12.96 24.71 2.67
CA TYR A 1000 -12.10 25.86 2.96
C TYR A 1000 -12.69 27.16 2.44
N GLU A 1001 -13.20 27.17 1.21
CA GLU A 1001 -13.82 28.37 0.64
C GLU A 1001 -15.12 28.73 1.39
N ARG A 1002 -15.94 27.74 1.77
CA ARG A 1002 -17.13 27.94 2.62
C ARG A 1002 -16.76 28.60 3.95
N ARG A 1003 -15.74 28.10 4.67
CA ARG A 1003 -15.29 28.70 5.94
C ARG A 1003 -14.73 30.11 5.77
N LYS A 1004 -14.01 30.38 4.67
CA LYS A 1004 -13.52 31.71 4.31
C LYS A 1004 -14.68 32.68 4.05
N ILE A 1005 -15.59 32.35 3.14
CA ILE A 1005 -16.75 33.20 2.80
C ILE A 1005 -17.67 33.40 4.02
N GLN A 1006 -17.93 32.37 4.81
CA GLN A 1006 -18.70 32.47 6.07
C GLN A 1006 -18.07 33.48 7.04
N THR A 1007 -16.74 33.49 7.15
CA THR A 1007 -16.00 34.42 8.02
C THR A 1007 -15.98 35.84 7.46
N GLU A 1008 -15.79 36.01 6.15
CA GLU A 1008 -15.84 37.32 5.49
C GLU A 1008 -17.25 37.93 5.56
N LEU A 1009 -18.28 37.14 5.26
CA LEU A 1009 -19.69 37.55 5.30
C LEU A 1009 -20.07 38.05 6.69
N ARG A 1010 -19.74 37.30 7.75
CA ARG A 1010 -20.03 37.70 9.14
C ARG A 1010 -19.48 39.10 9.48
N VAL A 1011 -18.20 39.38 9.16
CA VAL A 1011 -17.60 40.69 9.49
C VAL A 1011 -18.21 41.82 8.66
N VAL A 1012 -18.60 41.56 7.41
CA VAL A 1012 -19.27 42.54 6.56
C VAL A 1012 -20.72 42.76 6.99
N SER A 1013 -21.49 41.72 7.35
CA SER A 1013 -22.88 41.84 7.78
C SER A 1013 -23.02 42.48 9.16
N GLU A 1014 -22.12 42.18 10.10
CA GLU A 1014 -21.98 42.91 11.37
C GLU A 1014 -21.76 44.42 11.08
N SER A 1015 -20.76 44.76 10.27
CA SER A 1015 -20.44 46.16 9.91
C SER A 1015 -21.56 46.87 9.12
N ALA A 1016 -22.38 46.13 8.38
CA ALA A 1016 -23.49 46.67 7.59
C ALA A 1016 -24.75 46.91 8.44
N GLY A 1017 -25.02 46.01 9.39
CA GLY A 1017 -26.13 46.10 10.33
C GLY A 1017 -25.91 47.19 11.37
N GLU A 1018 -24.71 47.30 11.95
CA GLU A 1018 -24.33 48.40 12.86
C GLU A 1018 -24.49 49.79 12.20
N ALA A 1019 -24.32 49.87 10.87
CA ALA A 1019 -24.44 51.09 10.10
C ALA A 1019 -25.85 51.33 9.50
N GLY A 1020 -26.80 50.42 9.69
CA GLY A 1020 -28.16 50.52 9.15
C GLY A 1020 -28.29 50.37 7.61
N TYR A 1021 -27.21 50.05 6.89
CA TYR A 1021 -27.20 49.94 5.42
C TYR A 1021 -27.67 48.57 4.90
N TYR A 1022 -27.77 47.56 5.77
CA TYR A 1022 -28.26 46.23 5.42
C TYR A 1022 -28.91 45.56 6.64
N PRO A 1023 -30.01 44.79 6.47
CA PRO A 1023 -30.56 44.01 7.57
C PRO A 1023 -29.54 42.98 8.08
N PHE A 1024 -29.57 42.70 9.39
CA PHE A 1024 -28.65 41.73 9.99
C PHE A 1024 -28.94 40.32 9.48
N CYS A 1025 -28.00 39.74 8.74
CA CYS A 1025 -28.14 38.43 8.11
C CYS A 1025 -27.25 37.38 8.80
N CYS A 1026 -27.89 36.37 9.40
CA CYS A 1026 -27.23 35.18 9.91
C CYS A 1026 -27.10 34.15 8.77
N ALA A 1027 -25.87 33.89 8.32
CA ALA A 1027 -25.59 33.03 7.16
C ALA A 1027 -25.81 31.51 7.37
N GLU A 1028 -26.33 31.08 8.52
CA GLU A 1028 -26.64 29.67 8.86
C GLU A 1028 -27.96 29.59 9.67
N LEU A 1029 -29.08 29.88 9.00
CA LEU A 1029 -30.42 29.36 9.30
C LEU A 1029 -30.87 28.46 8.13
#